data_AF-A0A1X0B2N2-F1
#
_entry.id   AF-A0A1X0B2N2-F1
#
_cell.length_a   1.000
_cell.length_b   1.000
_cell.length_c   1.000
_cell.angle_alpha   90.00
_cell.angle_beta   90.00
_cell.angle_gamma   90.00
#
_symmetry.space_group_name_H-M   'P 1'
#
loop_
_entity.id
_entity.type
_entity.pdbx_description
1 polymer ?
#
loop_
_entity_poly.entity_id
_entity_poly.type
_entity_poly.pdbx_seq_one_letter_code
_entity_poly.pdbx_strand_id
1 'polypeptide(L)'
;MVGLLDAFNQTWSQARETFGQGTPEDGSKFDGSSRLLQMKSSVEAAAPDSRWQGTASDAYAAANKEHAQVYGKLADLDKRMAAEVTNAATVVTTGRQNLDNVKSWVTRMAASIPDTDADERDRKLLPIVNKGVSQLSDIIQKSTNDMTDIRGRVQGIKGEYDALTNQKFAPGEKGPGEKKDEKGNKKGDVLTLTDKEKEKEEEDKKKSEVDKRKAGVQNAADAGRRDGESLADGKLSPEESKRLQDATNLSGQERVDLNNGNLQISPERMAYLNGLSHSLDGKSPAEIKSILGKLPPSEAAAVSNALHLVGSDKVHTDPISPSLKPGDPGFVPTVGGKENLPKSIQDIFDAPLRNNPFGETVTMPDGSKIQLPPDHNKPYKFLDEYRDIAAISNYADPSVQRGSALNDGMLAESRELLEDFQSDRWPNYDDRWGHENLDPTLQQLLAASSNDPTAVHDAIVGADGKSPNNAFIKDLYSHDWADNGKAAGSLFPNAAEHSTRAGETMHAFDAYAGEHYQDLLNMNGGKDSLGQINPELVRALGAASAPYIDDMTGKTVDDTSGYSKLDPGANANNLRGLFAVIDSDDQAGAAFNGAAANTWKEYYADYSLGIKNGDYPDGDLLQAAGKLQGAMDMGEYIHQLDSGKDDYAAKHATWEKRGEWYDAAHKYASLIPKVDDAVAAYDKIPGDPLRKLFMGEEPSPGTLTPMVLHNVDEPVRAVAEYLVAQKAGDLGILAQYVGPDGNLLPNAPNGLLAAYVSKAANYNDLPWINWTHAYEQAIYVSDGEFDKIKPPEPKK
;
A
#
# COMPACT_ATOMS: atom_id res chain seq x y z
N MET A 1 -2.42 -33.19 -10.22
CA MET A 1 -1.69 -32.88 -11.48
C MET A 1 -2.72 -32.21 -12.38
N VAL A 2 -2.59 -30.90 -12.62
CA VAL A 2 -3.58 -30.11 -13.39
C VAL A 2 -3.46 -30.48 -14.86
N GLY A 3 -4.57 -30.79 -15.55
CA GLY A 3 -4.54 -31.14 -16.96
C GLY A 3 -4.14 -29.94 -17.83
N LEU A 4 -3.51 -30.17 -19.00
CA LEU A 4 -3.06 -29.10 -19.91
C LEU A 4 -4.17 -28.12 -20.32
N LEU A 5 -5.42 -28.60 -20.43
CA LEU A 5 -6.57 -27.75 -20.77
C LEU A 5 -7.03 -26.88 -19.59
N ASP A 6 -6.88 -27.37 -18.36
CA ASP A 6 -7.22 -26.63 -17.15
C ASP A 6 -6.20 -25.51 -16.91
N ALA A 7 -4.91 -25.81 -17.13
CA ALA A 7 -3.85 -24.80 -17.12
C ALA A 7 -4.11 -23.69 -18.16
N PHE A 8 -4.52 -24.04 -19.38
CA PHE A 8 -4.92 -23.05 -20.38
C PHE A 8 -6.12 -22.20 -19.94
N ASN A 9 -7.17 -22.83 -19.39
CA ASN A 9 -8.37 -22.13 -18.93
C ASN A 9 -8.05 -21.15 -17.78
N GLN A 10 -7.13 -21.51 -16.90
CA GLN A 10 -6.63 -20.64 -15.84
C GLN A 10 -5.87 -19.44 -16.41
N THR A 11 -4.93 -19.66 -17.34
CA THR A 11 -4.21 -18.57 -18.02
C THR A 11 -5.15 -17.65 -18.79
N TRP A 12 -6.18 -18.20 -19.45
CA TRP A 12 -7.21 -17.41 -20.11
C TRP A 12 -8.03 -16.57 -19.13
N SER A 13 -8.37 -17.11 -17.95
CA SER A 13 -9.15 -16.38 -16.94
C SER A 13 -8.37 -15.17 -16.44
N GLN A 14 -7.11 -15.39 -16.07
CA GLN A 14 -6.19 -14.33 -15.65
C GLN A 14 -6.03 -13.27 -16.74
N ALA A 15 -5.82 -13.68 -18.00
CA ALA A 15 -5.76 -12.77 -19.14
C ALA A 15 -7.03 -11.93 -19.27
N ARG A 16 -8.21 -12.53 -19.07
CA ARG A 16 -9.49 -11.85 -19.21
C ARG A 16 -9.76 -10.87 -18.05
N GLU A 17 -9.31 -11.18 -16.84
CA GLU A 17 -9.40 -10.30 -15.67
C GLU A 17 -8.62 -9.00 -15.86
N THR A 18 -7.51 -8.99 -16.62
CA THR A 18 -6.76 -7.75 -16.93
C THR A 18 -7.57 -6.71 -17.69
N PHE A 19 -8.67 -7.12 -18.33
CA PHE A 19 -9.59 -6.23 -19.03
C PHE A 19 -10.73 -5.73 -18.12
N GLY A 20 -10.77 -6.11 -16.84
CA GLY A 20 -11.84 -5.79 -15.88
C GLY A 20 -13.16 -6.53 -16.15
N GLN A 21 -14.18 -6.23 -15.34
CA GLN A 21 -15.54 -6.79 -15.44
C GLN A 21 -16.58 -5.69 -15.77
N GLY A 22 -17.82 -6.07 -16.10
CA GLY A 22 -18.91 -5.13 -16.41
C GLY A 22 -18.85 -4.50 -17.82
N THR A 23 -19.79 -3.62 -18.15
CA THR A 23 -19.79 -2.91 -19.45
C THR A 23 -18.92 -1.65 -19.34
N PRO A 24 -17.84 -1.48 -20.14
CA PRO A 24 -17.04 -0.26 -20.12
C PRO A 24 -17.90 0.96 -20.44
N GLU A 25 -17.73 2.05 -19.69
CA GLU A 25 -18.42 3.31 -19.99
C GLU A 25 -17.80 3.97 -21.23
N ASP A 26 -18.66 4.48 -22.13
CA ASP A 26 -18.20 5.25 -23.28
C ASP A 26 -17.95 6.73 -22.92
N GLY A 27 -17.36 7.47 -23.87
CA GLY A 27 -17.01 8.86 -23.63
C GLY A 27 -18.16 9.86 -23.71
N SER A 28 -19.41 9.43 -23.94
CA SER A 28 -20.55 10.35 -24.18
C SER A 28 -20.77 11.35 -23.04
N LYS A 29 -20.48 10.95 -21.80
CA LYS A 29 -20.58 11.82 -20.61
C LYS A 29 -19.57 12.98 -20.62
N PHE A 30 -18.51 12.89 -21.41
CA PHE A 30 -17.45 13.90 -21.52
C PHE A 30 -17.63 14.84 -22.72
N ASP A 31 -18.67 14.68 -23.54
CA ASP A 31 -18.96 15.57 -24.66
C ASP A 31 -19.83 16.76 -24.23
N GLY A 32 -19.19 17.81 -23.71
CA GLY A 32 -19.81 19.10 -23.40
C GLY A 32 -19.94 20.05 -24.60
N SER A 33 -19.56 19.61 -25.81
CA SER A 33 -19.34 20.50 -26.96
C SER A 33 -20.58 21.30 -27.38
N SER A 34 -21.77 20.70 -27.27
CA SER A 34 -23.03 21.36 -27.62
C SER A 34 -23.30 22.62 -26.78
N ARG A 35 -23.07 22.54 -25.46
CA ARG A 35 -23.22 23.66 -24.53
C ARG A 35 -22.17 24.73 -24.81
N LEU A 36 -20.93 24.34 -25.05
CA LEU A 36 -19.83 25.26 -25.35
C LEU A 36 -20.07 26.01 -26.67
N LEU A 37 -20.60 25.35 -27.70
CA LEU A 37 -21.00 26.00 -28.95
C LEU A 37 -22.18 26.96 -28.77
N GLN A 38 -23.12 26.67 -27.86
CA GLN A 38 -24.17 27.61 -27.49
C GLN A 38 -23.59 28.86 -26.79
N MET A 39 -22.63 28.67 -25.88
CA MET A 39 -21.94 29.78 -25.21
C MET A 39 -21.16 30.64 -26.21
N LYS A 40 -20.47 30.01 -27.17
CA LYS A 40 -19.84 30.70 -28.30
C LYS A 40 -20.84 31.57 -29.06
N SER A 41 -21.96 30.99 -29.50
CA SER A 41 -23.00 31.72 -30.23
C SER A 41 -23.58 32.88 -29.42
N SER A 42 -23.71 32.71 -28.10
CA SER A 42 -24.24 33.74 -27.20
C SER A 42 -23.30 34.93 -27.09
N VAL A 43 -21.99 34.69 -27.00
CA VAL A 43 -20.98 35.75 -26.96
C VAL A 43 -20.83 36.45 -28.32
N GLU A 44 -20.90 35.71 -29.42
CA GLU A 44 -20.89 36.29 -30.78
C GLU A 44 -22.11 37.20 -31.00
N ALA A 45 -23.28 36.81 -30.51
CA ALA A 45 -24.50 37.61 -30.58
C ALA A 45 -24.47 38.87 -29.71
N ALA A 46 -23.63 38.90 -28.66
CA ALA A 46 -23.45 40.04 -27.78
C ALA A 46 -22.48 41.09 -28.33
N ALA A 47 -21.95 40.93 -29.55
CA ALA A 47 -21.05 41.90 -30.16
C ALA A 47 -21.68 43.31 -30.27
N PRO A 48 -20.89 44.40 -30.13
CA PRO A 48 -21.39 45.76 -30.29
C PRO A 48 -22.01 45.98 -31.68
N ASP A 49 -23.12 46.71 -31.72
CA ASP A 49 -23.77 47.11 -32.98
C ASP A 49 -23.58 48.61 -33.27
N SER A 50 -24.19 49.08 -34.36
CA SER A 50 -24.11 50.49 -34.80
C SER A 50 -24.48 51.54 -33.74
N ARG A 51 -25.13 51.17 -32.63
CA ARG A 51 -25.52 52.07 -31.53
C ARG A 51 -24.41 52.28 -30.51
N TRP A 52 -23.37 51.43 -30.47
CA TRP A 52 -22.24 51.54 -29.55
C TRP A 52 -20.91 51.52 -30.32
N GLN A 53 -20.29 52.70 -30.44
CA GLN A 53 -19.06 52.91 -31.21
C GLN A 53 -18.02 53.64 -30.35
N GLY A 54 -16.74 53.33 -30.55
CA GLY A 54 -15.60 53.93 -29.84
C GLY A 54 -14.59 52.89 -29.33
N THR A 55 -13.50 53.34 -28.73
CA THR A 55 -12.40 52.45 -28.29
C THR A 55 -12.84 51.37 -27.29
N ALA A 56 -13.84 51.67 -26.44
CA ALA A 56 -14.41 50.70 -25.51
C ALA A 56 -15.25 49.61 -26.20
N SER A 57 -16.02 49.96 -27.25
CA SER A 57 -16.75 48.95 -28.04
C SER A 57 -15.78 48.09 -28.83
N ASP A 58 -14.69 48.65 -29.34
CA ASP A 58 -13.68 47.89 -30.09
C ASP A 58 -12.94 46.89 -29.18
N ALA A 59 -12.58 47.29 -27.96
CA ALA A 59 -11.98 46.40 -26.96
C ALA A 59 -12.93 45.28 -26.53
N TYR A 60 -14.22 45.60 -26.33
CA TYR A 60 -15.24 44.61 -26.01
C TYR A 60 -15.49 43.64 -27.17
N ALA A 61 -15.55 44.12 -28.41
CA ALA A 61 -15.66 43.27 -29.60
C ALA A 61 -14.46 42.32 -29.74
N ALA A 62 -13.24 42.78 -29.44
CA ALA A 62 -12.05 41.96 -29.42
C ALA A 62 -12.11 40.87 -28.34
N ALA A 63 -12.49 41.22 -27.11
CA ALA A 63 -12.65 40.25 -26.02
C ALA A 63 -13.77 39.22 -26.32
N ASN A 64 -14.91 39.64 -26.86
CA ASN A 64 -15.98 38.73 -27.28
C ASN A 64 -15.50 37.74 -28.35
N LYS A 65 -14.69 38.19 -29.31
CA LYS A 65 -14.10 37.33 -30.33
C LYS A 65 -13.14 36.31 -29.72
N GLU A 66 -12.32 36.71 -28.74
CA GLU A 66 -11.43 35.80 -28.03
C GLU A 66 -12.21 34.76 -27.22
N HIS A 67 -13.22 35.18 -26.44
CA HIS A 67 -14.13 34.26 -25.72
C HIS A 67 -14.80 33.25 -26.65
N ALA A 68 -15.33 33.71 -27.80
CA ALA A 68 -15.93 32.84 -28.80
C ALA A 68 -14.94 31.81 -29.38
N GLN A 69 -13.67 32.20 -29.55
CA GLN A 69 -12.60 31.28 -29.95
C GLN A 69 -12.28 30.26 -28.87
N VAL A 70 -12.21 30.67 -27.59
CA VAL A 70 -11.95 29.74 -26.46
C VAL A 70 -13.06 28.70 -26.37
N TYR A 71 -14.32 29.12 -26.36
CA TYR A 71 -15.46 28.19 -26.32
C TYR A 71 -15.47 27.22 -27.51
N GLY A 72 -15.09 27.70 -28.70
CA GLY A 72 -14.94 26.84 -29.87
C GLY A 72 -13.83 25.80 -29.72
N LYS A 73 -12.69 26.16 -29.13
CA LYS A 73 -11.58 25.23 -28.88
C LYS A 73 -11.91 24.23 -27.78
N LEU A 74 -12.51 24.67 -26.67
CA LEU A 74 -12.98 23.78 -25.61
C LEU A 74 -13.99 22.76 -26.16
N ALA A 75 -14.91 23.18 -27.03
CA ALA A 75 -15.88 22.28 -27.63
C ALA A 75 -15.23 21.18 -28.49
N ASP A 76 -14.15 21.52 -29.23
CA ASP A 76 -13.38 20.54 -30.00
C ASP A 76 -12.62 19.57 -29.10
N LEU A 77 -12.01 20.07 -28.02
CA LEU A 77 -11.27 19.27 -27.06
C LEU A 77 -12.19 18.29 -26.31
N ASP A 78 -13.37 18.74 -25.86
CA ASP A 78 -14.35 17.88 -25.18
C ASP A 78 -14.76 16.71 -26.08
N LYS A 79 -15.02 17.01 -27.36
CA LYS A 79 -15.41 15.99 -28.34
C LYS A 79 -14.28 14.99 -28.60
N ARG A 80 -13.03 15.45 -28.67
CA ARG A 80 -11.84 14.60 -28.86
C ARG A 80 -11.58 13.74 -27.62
N MET A 81 -11.73 14.28 -26.42
CA MET A 81 -11.60 13.54 -25.17
C MET A 81 -12.66 12.43 -25.08
N ALA A 82 -13.93 12.76 -25.36
CA ALA A 82 -15.01 11.80 -25.43
C ALA A 82 -14.71 10.67 -26.43
N ALA A 83 -14.19 11.00 -27.61
CA ALA A 83 -13.81 10.00 -28.60
C ALA A 83 -12.72 9.04 -28.10
N GLU A 84 -11.70 9.54 -27.39
CA GLU A 84 -10.63 8.67 -26.86
C GLU A 84 -11.08 7.77 -25.71
N VAL A 85 -12.00 8.23 -24.86
CA VAL A 85 -12.62 7.38 -23.83
C VAL A 85 -13.44 6.26 -24.49
N THR A 86 -14.20 6.57 -25.54
CA THR A 86 -14.92 5.55 -26.34
C THR A 86 -13.96 4.57 -27.03
N ASN A 87 -12.82 5.05 -27.53
CA ASN A 87 -11.79 4.17 -28.10
C ASN A 87 -11.21 3.21 -27.05
N ALA A 88 -10.95 3.68 -25.82
CA ALA A 88 -10.48 2.84 -24.73
C ALA A 88 -11.50 1.75 -24.36
N ALA A 89 -12.77 2.13 -24.21
CA ALA A 89 -13.86 1.18 -24.01
C ALA A 89 -13.91 0.12 -25.13
N THR A 90 -13.72 0.54 -26.39
CA THR A 90 -13.69 -0.36 -27.55
C THR A 90 -12.52 -1.34 -27.50
N VAL A 91 -11.32 -0.90 -27.10
CA VAL A 91 -10.16 -1.78 -26.92
C VAL A 91 -10.47 -2.84 -25.88
N VAL A 92 -11.07 -2.45 -24.75
CA VAL A 92 -11.45 -3.37 -23.68
C VAL A 92 -12.47 -4.42 -24.16
N THR A 93 -13.57 -3.98 -24.76
CA THR A 93 -14.61 -4.88 -25.27
C THR A 93 -14.07 -5.82 -26.35
N THR A 94 -13.26 -5.31 -27.27
CA THR A 94 -12.67 -6.10 -28.37
C THR A 94 -11.66 -7.12 -27.84
N GLY A 95 -10.82 -6.72 -26.87
CA GLY A 95 -9.87 -7.61 -26.20
C GLY A 95 -10.58 -8.80 -25.57
N ARG A 96 -11.62 -8.55 -24.76
CA ARG A 96 -12.44 -9.62 -24.14
C ARG A 96 -13.05 -10.56 -25.18
N GLN A 97 -13.68 -10.03 -26.22
CA GLN A 97 -14.25 -10.85 -27.30
C GLN A 97 -13.19 -11.72 -27.99
N ASN A 98 -12.00 -11.19 -28.23
CA ASN A 98 -10.90 -11.94 -28.84
C ASN A 98 -10.40 -13.05 -27.91
N LEU A 99 -10.26 -12.79 -26.61
CA LEU A 99 -9.90 -13.82 -25.63
C LEU A 99 -10.97 -14.93 -25.59
N ASP A 100 -12.26 -14.58 -25.54
CA ASP A 100 -13.38 -15.53 -25.54
C ASP A 100 -13.36 -16.40 -26.82
N ASN A 101 -13.02 -15.81 -27.97
CA ASN A 101 -12.85 -16.53 -29.24
C ASN A 101 -11.68 -17.53 -29.20
N VAL A 102 -10.54 -17.16 -28.59
CA VAL A 102 -9.38 -18.05 -28.43
C VAL A 102 -9.73 -19.22 -27.53
N LYS A 103 -10.41 -18.99 -26.39
CA LYS A 103 -10.88 -20.08 -25.52
C LYS A 103 -11.81 -21.03 -26.27
N SER A 104 -12.80 -20.48 -26.98
CA SER A 104 -13.73 -21.27 -27.77
C SER A 104 -13.03 -22.11 -28.84
N TRP A 105 -11.99 -21.57 -29.47
CA TRP A 105 -11.16 -22.31 -30.42
C TRP A 105 -10.38 -23.45 -29.74
N VAL A 106 -9.69 -23.19 -28.63
CA VAL A 106 -8.94 -24.22 -27.89
C VAL A 106 -9.87 -25.34 -27.41
N THR A 107 -11.01 -25.01 -26.81
CA THR A 107 -11.99 -26.01 -26.34
C THR A 107 -12.52 -26.85 -27.49
N ARG A 108 -12.83 -26.26 -28.65
CA ARG A 108 -13.31 -26.99 -29.83
C ARG A 108 -12.25 -27.91 -30.40
N MET A 109 -11.01 -27.44 -30.47
CA MET A 109 -9.88 -28.25 -30.96
C MET A 109 -9.56 -29.39 -29.99
N ALA A 110 -9.60 -29.14 -28.69
CA ALA A 110 -9.44 -30.17 -27.66
C ALA A 110 -10.52 -31.25 -27.76
N ALA A 111 -11.78 -30.87 -28.00
CA ALA A 111 -12.90 -31.80 -28.18
C ALA A 111 -12.83 -32.62 -29.50
N SER A 112 -12.01 -32.20 -30.47
CA SER A 112 -11.82 -32.92 -31.74
C SER A 112 -10.78 -34.05 -31.66
N ILE A 113 -10.07 -34.16 -30.55
CA ILE A 113 -9.09 -35.23 -30.32
C ILE A 113 -9.86 -36.52 -29.99
N PRO A 114 -9.64 -37.62 -30.72
CA PRO A 114 -10.28 -38.91 -30.45
C PRO A 114 -9.97 -39.42 -29.03
N ASP A 115 -10.85 -40.26 -28.49
CA ASP A 115 -10.66 -40.89 -27.19
C ASP A 115 -9.49 -41.90 -27.29
N THR A 116 -8.32 -41.49 -26.80
CA THR A 116 -7.05 -42.24 -26.77
C THR A 116 -6.55 -42.33 -25.34
N ASP A 117 -5.48 -43.07 -25.07
CA ASP A 117 -4.84 -43.02 -23.75
C ASP A 117 -4.40 -41.58 -23.39
N ALA A 118 -4.26 -41.33 -22.08
CA ALA A 118 -4.03 -40.00 -21.52
C ALA A 118 -2.73 -39.35 -22.05
N ASP A 119 -1.66 -40.15 -22.22
CA ASP A 119 -0.37 -39.67 -22.71
C ASP A 119 -0.45 -39.25 -24.19
N GLU A 120 -1.16 -40.03 -25.03
CA GLU A 120 -1.38 -39.68 -26.43
C GLU A 120 -2.29 -38.44 -26.56
N ARG A 121 -3.29 -38.30 -25.68
CA ARG A 121 -4.19 -37.15 -25.65
C ARG A 121 -3.44 -35.87 -25.28
N ASP A 122 -2.59 -35.90 -24.27
CA ASP A 122 -1.80 -34.75 -23.83
C ASP A 122 -0.76 -34.32 -24.88
N ARG A 123 -0.13 -35.27 -25.58
CA ARG A 123 0.78 -34.97 -26.70
C ARG A 123 0.07 -34.25 -27.85
N LYS A 124 -1.21 -34.55 -28.10
CA LYS A 124 -2.04 -33.89 -29.12
C LYS A 124 -2.60 -32.55 -28.66
N LEU A 125 -2.87 -32.38 -27.36
CA LEU A 125 -3.36 -31.12 -26.76
C LEU A 125 -2.28 -30.04 -26.69
N LEU A 126 -1.04 -30.41 -26.38
CA LEU A 126 0.07 -29.48 -26.16
C LEU A 126 0.24 -28.43 -27.28
N PRO A 127 0.27 -28.77 -28.60
CA PRO A 127 0.40 -27.75 -29.65
C PRO A 127 -0.83 -26.84 -29.77
N ILE A 128 -2.03 -27.31 -29.43
CA ILE A 128 -3.26 -26.50 -29.44
C ILE A 128 -3.22 -25.49 -28.30
N VAL A 129 -2.87 -25.96 -27.09
CA VAL A 129 -2.73 -25.12 -25.90
C VAL A 129 -1.64 -24.07 -26.11
N ASN A 130 -0.46 -24.44 -26.60
CA ASN A 130 0.63 -23.51 -26.86
C ASN A 130 0.23 -22.41 -27.86
N LYS A 131 -0.50 -22.78 -28.93
CA LYS A 131 -1.04 -21.79 -29.87
C LYS A 131 -2.08 -20.89 -29.21
N GLY A 132 -2.95 -21.45 -28.37
CA GLY A 132 -3.91 -20.69 -27.58
C GLY A 132 -3.22 -19.65 -26.71
N VAL A 133 -2.26 -20.07 -25.89
CA VAL A 133 -1.47 -19.19 -25.00
C VAL A 133 -0.75 -18.09 -25.79
N SER A 134 -0.15 -18.43 -26.94
CA SER A 134 0.47 -17.43 -27.82
C SER A 134 -0.53 -16.37 -28.29
N GLN A 135 -1.74 -16.79 -28.69
CA GLN A 135 -2.78 -15.86 -29.13
C GLN A 135 -3.31 -14.99 -27.98
N LEU A 136 -3.40 -15.53 -26.75
CA LEU A 136 -3.74 -14.72 -25.57
C LEU A 136 -2.68 -13.63 -25.36
N SER A 137 -1.39 -13.99 -25.44
CA SER A 137 -0.28 -13.04 -25.30
C SER A 137 -0.33 -11.93 -26.36
N ASP A 138 -0.57 -12.29 -27.64
CA ASP A 138 -0.68 -11.33 -28.74
C ASP A 138 -1.84 -10.34 -28.53
N ILE A 139 -2.99 -10.81 -28.02
CA ILE A 139 -4.17 -9.97 -27.74
C ILE A 139 -3.87 -8.98 -26.61
N ILE A 140 -3.25 -9.45 -25.53
CA ILE A 140 -2.87 -8.59 -24.40
C ILE A 140 -1.88 -7.54 -24.88
N GLN A 141 -0.81 -7.95 -25.56
CA GLN A 141 0.24 -7.04 -26.01
C GLN A 141 -0.31 -5.98 -26.99
N LYS A 142 -1.16 -6.39 -27.93
CA LYS A 142 -1.82 -5.43 -28.84
C LYS A 142 -2.71 -4.45 -28.07
N SER A 143 -3.53 -4.95 -27.14
CA SER A 143 -4.44 -4.11 -26.36
C SER A 143 -3.67 -3.12 -25.47
N THR A 144 -2.54 -3.54 -24.90
CA THR A 144 -1.64 -2.67 -24.14
C THR A 144 -1.04 -1.57 -25.01
N ASN A 145 -0.62 -1.89 -26.24
CA ASN A 145 -0.11 -0.89 -27.17
C ASN A 145 -1.21 0.11 -27.58
N ASP A 146 -2.39 -0.39 -27.92
CA ASP A 146 -3.55 0.45 -28.29
C ASP A 146 -3.94 1.40 -27.12
N MET A 147 -3.94 0.90 -25.88
CA MET A 147 -4.18 1.72 -24.68
C MET A 147 -3.06 2.74 -24.40
N THR A 148 -1.81 2.40 -24.70
CA THR A 148 -0.67 3.33 -24.58
C THR A 148 -0.77 4.45 -25.60
N ASP A 149 -1.16 4.14 -26.83
CA ASP A 149 -1.39 5.15 -27.87
C ASP A 149 -2.55 6.08 -27.51
N ILE A 150 -3.65 5.54 -26.97
CA ILE A 150 -4.77 6.33 -26.45
C ILE A 150 -4.29 7.25 -25.32
N ARG A 151 -3.50 6.75 -24.37
CA ARG A 151 -2.92 7.56 -23.29
C ARG A 151 -2.12 8.74 -23.83
N GLY A 152 -1.28 8.52 -24.84
CA GLY A 152 -0.52 9.59 -25.48
C GLY A 152 -1.40 10.67 -26.11
N ARG A 153 -2.51 10.28 -26.77
CA ARG A 153 -3.47 11.25 -27.33
C ARG A 153 -4.24 12.00 -26.26
N VAL A 154 -4.65 11.33 -25.18
CA VAL A 154 -5.30 11.96 -24.02
C VAL A 154 -4.37 12.99 -23.36
N GLN A 155 -3.08 12.67 -23.20
CA GLN A 155 -2.08 13.63 -22.70
C GLN A 155 -1.90 14.83 -23.63
N GLY A 156 -1.91 14.62 -24.95
CA GLY A 156 -1.89 15.71 -25.93
C GLY A 156 -3.10 16.63 -25.80
N ILE A 157 -4.30 16.06 -25.68
CA ILE A 157 -5.55 16.81 -25.46
C ILE A 157 -5.48 17.59 -24.14
N LYS A 158 -4.95 16.99 -23.06
CA LYS A 158 -4.74 17.69 -21.78
C LYS A 158 -3.83 18.90 -21.94
N GLY A 159 -2.70 18.77 -22.65
CA GLY A 159 -1.82 19.90 -22.92
C GLY A 159 -2.50 21.04 -23.70
N GLU A 160 -3.42 20.72 -24.60
CA GLU A 160 -4.24 21.71 -25.30
C GLU A 160 -5.27 22.39 -24.37
N TYR A 161 -5.85 21.69 -23.39
CA TYR A 161 -6.66 22.30 -22.34
C TYR A 161 -5.84 23.25 -21.47
N ASP A 162 -4.66 22.81 -21.01
CA ASP A 162 -3.79 23.60 -20.15
C ASP A 162 -3.34 24.91 -20.85
N ALA A 163 -3.09 24.85 -22.15
CA ALA A 163 -2.75 26.03 -22.96
C ALA A 163 -3.89 27.09 -22.99
N LEU A 164 -5.15 26.70 -22.82
CA LEU A 164 -6.29 27.61 -22.78
C LEU A 164 -6.45 28.31 -21.42
N THR A 165 -5.86 27.78 -20.33
CA THR A 165 -5.97 28.39 -18.99
C THR A 165 -5.20 29.71 -18.85
N ASN A 166 -4.21 29.95 -19.72
CA ASN A 166 -3.33 31.13 -19.68
C ASN A 166 -3.74 32.26 -20.65
N GLN A 167 -4.96 32.21 -21.20
CA GLN A 167 -5.41 33.20 -22.17
C GLN A 167 -5.80 34.52 -21.47
N LYS A 168 -5.10 35.62 -21.82
CA LYS A 168 -5.45 36.98 -21.39
C LYS A 168 -6.44 37.59 -22.36
N PHE A 169 -7.59 38.03 -21.86
CA PHE A 169 -8.61 38.72 -22.65
C PHE A 169 -8.33 40.23 -22.68
N ALA A 170 -8.04 40.74 -23.88
CA ALA A 170 -7.66 42.13 -24.19
C ALA A 170 -6.37 42.68 -23.50
N PRO A 171 -5.71 43.72 -24.08
CA PRO A 171 -4.54 44.33 -23.48
C PRO A 171 -4.95 45.26 -22.33
N GLY A 172 -4.41 45.03 -21.14
CA GLY A 172 -4.44 46.04 -20.07
C GLY A 172 -3.85 47.37 -20.55
N GLU A 173 -4.49 48.47 -20.17
CA GLU A 173 -4.17 49.84 -20.57
C GLU A 173 -2.67 50.14 -20.50
N LYS A 174 -2.05 50.43 -21.66
CA LYS A 174 -0.83 51.24 -21.72
C LYS A 174 -1.23 52.65 -22.08
N GLY A 175 -1.02 53.58 -21.15
CA GLY A 175 -1.15 55.02 -21.37
C GLY A 175 -0.25 55.51 -22.51
N PRO A 176 -0.61 56.64 -23.16
CA PRO A 176 -0.09 57.00 -24.48
C PRO A 176 1.28 57.67 -24.37
N GLY A 177 2.28 57.07 -25.02
CA GLY A 177 3.59 57.70 -25.16
C GLY A 177 4.63 56.78 -25.77
N GLU A 178 4.59 56.63 -27.11
CA GLU A 178 5.73 56.88 -27.98
C GLU A 178 5.39 56.49 -29.42
N LYS A 179 5.61 57.47 -30.30
CA LYS A 179 5.31 57.42 -31.74
C LYS A 179 6.25 56.42 -32.41
N LYS A 180 5.68 55.48 -33.19
CA LYS A 180 6.43 54.80 -34.24
C LYS A 180 6.46 55.70 -35.47
N ASP A 181 7.64 56.23 -35.75
CA ASP A 181 7.93 56.89 -37.02
C ASP A 181 7.91 55.87 -38.15
N GLU A 182 7.05 56.11 -39.13
CA GLU A 182 7.16 55.53 -40.47
C GLU A 182 8.43 56.04 -41.15
N LYS A 183 9.32 55.13 -41.53
CA LYS A 183 10.23 55.35 -42.66
C LYS A 183 10.25 54.14 -43.58
N GLY A 184 9.63 54.33 -44.74
CA GLY A 184 10.37 54.24 -45.99
C GLY A 184 10.70 52.84 -46.49
N ASN A 185 9.78 52.31 -47.27
CA ASN A 185 9.99 51.27 -48.26
C ASN A 185 11.28 51.52 -49.09
N LYS A 186 12.26 50.60 -49.01
CA LYS A 186 13.21 50.34 -50.09
C LYS A 186 13.39 48.84 -50.26
N LYS A 187 12.91 48.36 -51.41
CA LYS A 187 13.31 47.10 -52.05
C LYS A 187 14.85 47.02 -52.12
N GLY A 188 15.41 45.87 -51.76
CA GLY A 188 16.81 45.53 -52.01
C GLY A 188 17.20 44.22 -51.35
N ASP A 189 17.35 43.19 -52.17
CA ASP A 189 18.05 41.92 -51.96
C ASP A 189 17.52 40.92 -50.92
N VAL A 190 16.86 39.90 -51.47
CA VAL A 190 16.74 38.56 -50.88
C VAL A 190 18.15 37.98 -50.79
N LEU A 191 18.82 38.13 -49.65
CA LEU A 191 19.87 37.20 -49.25
C LEU A 191 19.18 35.94 -48.72
N THR A 192 19.15 34.92 -49.55
CA THR A 192 18.95 33.55 -49.08
C THR A 192 20.10 33.19 -48.16
N LEU A 193 19.85 33.17 -46.85
CA LEU A 193 20.76 32.60 -45.85
C LEU A 193 21.18 31.20 -46.31
N THR A 194 22.48 30.95 -46.38
CA THR A 194 23.02 29.62 -46.67
C THR A 194 22.63 28.65 -45.55
N ASP A 195 22.54 27.34 -45.83
CA ASP A 195 22.11 26.35 -44.83
C ASP A 195 22.98 26.40 -43.55
N LYS A 196 24.28 26.73 -43.69
CA LYS A 196 25.21 26.95 -42.57
C LYS A 196 24.91 28.18 -41.71
N GLU A 197 24.37 29.24 -42.29
CA GLU A 197 24.00 30.45 -41.55
C GLU A 197 22.69 30.23 -40.79
N LYS A 198 21.75 29.45 -41.34
CA LYS A 198 20.54 29.01 -40.63
C LYS A 198 20.85 28.06 -39.47
N GLU A 199 21.75 27.10 -39.68
CA GLU A 199 22.24 26.20 -38.62
C GLU A 199 22.88 26.97 -37.47
N LYS A 200 23.70 27.98 -37.79
CA LYS A 200 24.35 28.82 -36.78
C LYS A 200 23.36 29.73 -36.03
N GLU A 201 22.37 30.28 -36.73
CA GLU A 201 21.30 31.08 -36.11
C GLU A 201 20.38 30.23 -35.21
N GLU A 202 20.14 28.95 -35.57
CA GLU A 202 19.45 27.99 -34.71
C GLU A 202 20.29 27.57 -33.49
N GLU A 203 21.59 27.34 -33.65
CA GLU A 203 22.50 27.07 -32.53
C GLU A 203 22.58 28.27 -31.56
N ASP A 204 22.71 29.49 -32.07
CA ASP A 204 22.76 30.70 -31.24
C ASP A 204 21.43 30.95 -30.50
N LYS A 205 20.28 30.64 -31.12
CA LYS A 205 18.96 30.67 -30.44
C LYS A 205 18.85 29.62 -29.35
N LYS A 206 19.23 28.37 -29.63
CA LYS A 206 19.25 27.29 -28.63
C LYS A 206 20.17 27.63 -27.45
N LYS A 207 21.34 28.21 -27.73
CA LYS A 207 22.29 28.66 -26.70
C LYS A 207 21.70 29.80 -25.86
N SER A 208 21.06 30.79 -26.47
CA SER A 208 20.37 31.87 -25.77
C SER A 208 19.22 31.38 -24.88
N GLU A 209 18.48 30.35 -25.33
CA GLU A 209 17.39 29.75 -24.55
C GLU A 209 17.92 28.95 -23.36
N VAL A 210 18.98 28.16 -23.55
CA VAL A 210 19.69 27.47 -22.46
C VAL A 210 20.23 28.46 -21.45
N ASP A 211 20.82 29.58 -21.87
CA ASP A 211 21.34 30.60 -20.96
C ASP A 211 20.24 31.28 -20.15
N LYS A 212 19.05 31.52 -20.74
CA LYS A 212 17.88 32.01 -20.01
C LYS A 212 17.37 31.00 -18.97
N ARG A 213 17.30 29.72 -19.32
CA ARG A 213 16.91 28.65 -18.40
C ARG A 213 17.90 28.52 -17.24
N LYS A 214 19.21 28.57 -17.52
CA LYS A 214 20.25 28.61 -16.48
C LYS A 214 20.06 29.78 -15.52
N ALA A 215 19.77 30.98 -16.05
CA ALA A 215 19.51 32.15 -15.22
C ALA A 215 18.24 31.98 -14.36
N GLY A 216 17.18 31.37 -14.89
CA GLY A 216 15.96 31.03 -14.15
C GLY A 216 16.24 30.10 -12.97
N VAL A 217 16.94 28.99 -13.23
CA VAL A 217 17.35 28.01 -12.20
C VAL A 217 18.27 28.65 -11.16
N GLN A 218 19.25 29.45 -11.58
CA GLN A 218 20.14 30.15 -10.66
C GLN A 218 19.38 31.12 -9.76
N ASN A 219 18.44 31.89 -10.32
CA ASN A 219 17.61 32.80 -9.55
C ASN A 219 16.73 32.06 -8.53
N ALA A 220 16.23 30.88 -8.89
CA ALA A 220 15.45 30.04 -7.99
C ALA A 220 16.30 29.46 -6.85
N ALA A 221 17.51 28.98 -7.15
CA ALA A 221 18.48 28.54 -6.14
C ALA A 221 18.86 29.66 -5.17
N ASP A 222 19.14 30.86 -5.70
CA ASP A 222 19.48 32.02 -4.88
C ASP A 222 18.28 32.54 -4.08
N ALA A 223 17.06 32.38 -4.58
CA ALA A 223 15.84 32.62 -3.80
C ALA A 223 15.71 31.62 -2.66
N GLY A 224 15.83 30.32 -2.91
CA GLY A 224 15.80 29.29 -1.88
C GLY A 224 16.84 29.54 -0.77
N ARG A 225 18.07 29.90 -1.17
CA ARG A 225 19.14 30.23 -0.22
C ARG A 225 18.80 31.43 0.65
N ARG A 226 18.37 32.54 0.05
CA ARG A 226 17.99 33.77 0.79
C ARG A 226 16.81 33.52 1.73
N ASP A 227 15.78 32.85 1.24
CA ASP A 227 14.57 32.57 2.01
C ASP A 227 14.91 31.65 3.20
N GLY A 228 15.81 30.69 2.99
CA GLY A 228 16.34 29.83 4.05
C GLY A 228 17.27 30.54 5.05
N GLU A 229 18.06 31.54 4.62
CA GLU A 229 18.83 32.41 5.51
C GLU A 229 17.90 33.24 6.42
N SER A 230 16.76 33.71 5.90
CA SER A 230 15.73 34.43 6.68
C SER A 230 15.08 33.58 7.77
N LEU A 231 15.12 32.24 7.67
CA LEU A 231 14.63 31.34 8.72
C LEU A 231 15.38 31.53 10.05
N ALA A 232 16.65 31.96 10.02
CA ALA A 232 17.46 32.13 11.22
C ALA A 232 16.85 33.12 12.23
N ASP A 233 16.13 34.13 11.74
CA ASP A 233 15.46 35.16 12.55
C ASP A 233 14.05 34.71 13.00
N GLY A 234 13.59 33.53 12.58
CA GLY A 234 12.28 32.97 12.90
C GLY A 234 11.11 33.70 12.25
N LYS A 235 11.34 34.45 11.16
CA LYS A 235 10.32 35.23 10.44
C LYS A 235 10.56 35.18 8.95
N LEU A 236 9.55 34.77 8.20
CA LEU A 236 9.48 34.94 6.75
C LEU A 236 8.57 36.12 6.40
N SER A 237 8.90 36.85 5.34
CA SER A 237 7.97 37.76 4.68
C SER A 237 6.82 36.97 4.03
N PRO A 238 5.66 37.61 3.79
CA PRO A 238 4.55 36.97 3.09
C PRO A 238 4.95 36.38 1.73
N GLU A 239 5.86 37.05 1.01
CA GLU A 239 6.36 36.60 -0.28
C GLU A 239 7.28 35.37 -0.16
N GLU A 240 8.13 35.31 0.86
CA GLU A 240 9.00 34.15 1.14
C GLU A 240 8.16 32.95 1.60
N SER A 241 7.24 33.17 2.53
CA SER A 241 6.30 32.15 3.02
C SER A 241 5.49 31.55 1.88
N LYS A 242 4.97 32.39 0.97
CA LYS A 242 4.25 31.91 -0.21
C LYS A 242 5.15 31.12 -1.16
N ARG A 243 6.37 31.57 -1.45
CA ARG A 243 7.29 30.81 -2.31
C ARG A 243 7.63 29.45 -1.73
N LEU A 244 7.87 29.38 -0.42
CA LEU A 244 8.12 28.12 0.28
C LEU A 244 6.92 27.17 0.18
N GLN A 245 5.71 27.67 0.41
CA GLN A 245 4.49 26.89 0.27
C GLN A 245 4.26 26.40 -1.17
N ASP A 246 4.41 27.28 -2.16
CA ASP A 246 4.26 26.94 -3.58
C ASP A 246 5.30 25.88 -4.00
N ALA A 247 6.51 25.93 -3.44
CA ALA A 247 7.56 24.96 -3.72
C ALA A 247 7.36 23.60 -3.02
N THR A 248 6.60 23.53 -1.93
CA THR A 248 6.49 22.30 -1.10
C THR A 248 5.12 21.65 -1.12
N ASN A 249 4.08 22.37 -1.54
CA ASN A 249 2.75 21.81 -1.66
C ASN A 249 2.65 20.94 -2.93
N LEU A 250 2.29 19.67 -2.76
CA LEU A 250 2.04 18.75 -3.87
C LEU A 250 0.54 18.69 -4.17
N SER A 251 0.19 18.81 -5.45
CA SER A 251 -1.14 18.50 -5.95
C SER A 251 -1.49 17.02 -5.74
N GLY A 252 -2.78 16.67 -5.84
CA GLY A 252 -3.23 15.28 -5.70
C GLY A 252 -2.52 14.31 -6.66
N GLN A 253 -2.27 14.73 -7.90
CA GLN A 253 -1.53 13.92 -8.87
C GLN A 253 -0.04 13.80 -8.50
N GLU A 254 0.61 14.88 -8.09
CA GLU A 254 2.02 14.83 -7.68
C GLU A 254 2.24 13.93 -6.45
N ARG A 255 1.26 13.87 -5.53
CA ARG A 255 1.32 12.92 -4.40
C ARG A 255 1.21 11.46 -4.86
N VAL A 256 0.37 11.19 -5.86
CA VAL A 256 0.28 9.86 -6.49
C VAL A 256 1.58 9.52 -7.22
N ASP A 257 2.14 10.47 -7.96
CA ASP A 257 3.41 10.28 -8.69
C ASP A 257 4.56 10.05 -7.70
N LEU A 258 4.58 10.77 -6.57
CA LEU A 258 5.54 10.56 -5.50
C LEU A 258 5.40 9.15 -4.88
N ASN A 259 4.17 8.72 -4.57
CA ASN A 259 3.90 7.38 -4.07
C ASN A 259 4.34 6.27 -5.05
N ASN A 260 4.25 6.54 -6.36
CA ASN A 260 4.66 5.62 -7.43
C ASN A 260 6.16 5.71 -7.77
N GLY A 261 6.90 6.61 -7.13
CA GLY A 261 8.34 6.76 -7.34
C GLY A 261 8.73 7.55 -8.59
N ASN A 262 7.82 8.32 -9.19
CA ASN A 262 8.03 8.99 -10.48
C ASN A 262 7.65 10.48 -10.47
N LEU A 263 7.71 11.16 -9.32
CA LEU A 263 7.40 12.58 -9.23
C LEU A 263 8.41 13.40 -10.04
N GLN A 264 7.94 14.06 -11.10
CA GLN A 264 8.72 15.01 -11.89
C GLN A 264 8.39 16.45 -11.48
N ILE A 265 9.39 17.22 -11.07
CA ILE A 265 9.28 18.64 -10.77
C ILE A 265 10.10 19.48 -11.76
N SER A 266 9.80 20.79 -11.83
CA SER A 266 10.58 21.71 -12.66
C SER A 266 12.01 21.90 -12.09
N PRO A 267 13.00 22.17 -12.95
CA PRO A 267 14.37 22.48 -12.53
C PRO A 267 14.46 23.66 -11.55
N GLU A 268 13.63 24.68 -11.72
CA GLU A 268 13.56 25.85 -10.85
C GLU A 268 13.05 25.48 -9.45
N ARG A 269 12.04 24.62 -9.36
CA ARG A 269 11.51 24.11 -8.08
C ARG A 269 12.58 23.29 -7.36
N MET A 270 13.24 22.35 -8.04
CA MET A 270 14.33 21.56 -7.45
C MET A 270 15.48 22.48 -6.98
N ALA A 271 15.85 23.47 -7.78
CA ALA A 271 16.88 24.43 -7.42
C ALA A 271 16.52 25.27 -6.19
N TYR A 272 15.27 25.71 -6.07
CA TYR A 272 14.78 26.40 -4.87
C TYR A 272 14.88 25.50 -3.63
N LEU A 273 14.38 24.26 -3.70
CA LEU A 273 14.43 23.31 -2.59
C LEU A 273 15.88 23.02 -2.16
N ASN A 274 16.76 22.78 -3.13
CA ASN A 274 18.18 22.54 -2.89
C ASN A 274 18.90 23.77 -2.30
N GLY A 275 18.60 24.97 -2.80
CA GLY A 275 19.14 26.22 -2.27
C GLY A 275 18.72 26.48 -0.83
N LEU A 276 17.46 26.16 -0.49
CA LEU A 276 16.93 26.27 0.87
C LEU A 276 17.53 25.22 1.82
N SER A 277 17.68 23.98 1.38
CA SER A 277 18.34 22.94 2.17
C SER A 277 19.78 23.34 2.54
N HIS A 278 20.56 23.75 1.54
CA HIS A 278 21.96 24.16 1.75
C HIS A 278 22.12 25.51 2.46
N SER A 279 21.08 26.34 2.61
CA SER A 279 21.19 27.52 3.50
C SER A 279 21.25 27.14 4.97
N LEU A 280 20.88 25.89 5.30
CA LEU A 280 20.99 25.32 6.64
C LEU A 280 22.36 24.66 6.87
N ASP A 281 23.23 24.63 5.86
CA ASP A 281 24.61 24.15 6.03
C ASP A 281 25.33 24.94 7.13
N GLY A 282 26.11 24.23 7.94
CA GLY A 282 26.79 24.81 9.11
C GLY A 282 25.92 24.94 10.37
N LYS A 283 24.62 24.61 10.31
CA LYS A 283 23.75 24.50 11.48
C LYS A 283 23.68 23.05 11.96
N SER A 284 23.70 22.83 13.27
CA SER A 284 23.42 21.53 13.88
C SER A 284 21.92 21.17 13.81
N PRO A 285 21.55 19.88 13.93
CA PRO A 285 20.13 19.49 14.02
C PRO A 285 19.38 20.22 15.14
N ALA A 286 20.00 20.42 16.30
CA ALA A 286 19.42 21.20 17.41
C ALA A 286 19.07 22.64 17.00
N GLU A 287 19.94 23.29 16.23
CA GLU A 287 19.70 24.64 15.71
C GLU A 287 18.62 24.66 14.65
N ILE A 288 18.59 23.68 13.74
CA ILE A 288 17.53 23.55 12.73
C ILE A 288 16.18 23.33 13.41
N LYS A 289 16.09 22.39 14.36
CA LYS A 289 14.89 22.19 15.19
C LYS A 289 14.46 23.46 15.91
N SER A 290 15.40 24.21 16.48
CA SER A 290 15.13 25.49 17.16
C SER A 290 14.57 26.54 16.20
N ILE A 291 15.04 26.56 14.95
CA ILE A 291 14.49 27.40 13.88
C ILE A 291 13.03 27.01 13.61
N LEU A 292 12.75 25.73 13.34
CA LEU A 292 11.39 25.25 13.05
C LEU A 292 10.44 25.55 14.21
N GLY A 293 10.89 25.37 15.46
CA GLY A 293 10.08 25.64 16.65
C GLY A 293 9.72 27.12 16.88
N LYS A 294 10.35 28.06 16.17
CA LYS A 294 10.01 29.50 16.21
C LYS A 294 9.06 29.92 15.10
N LEU A 295 8.92 29.11 14.05
CA LEU A 295 8.10 29.41 12.89
C LEU A 295 6.61 29.11 13.18
N PRO A 296 5.68 29.79 12.49
CA PRO A 296 4.29 29.35 12.39
C PRO A 296 4.21 27.87 11.96
N PRO A 297 3.25 27.07 12.47
CA PRO A 297 3.18 25.63 12.19
C PRO A 297 3.20 25.27 10.71
N SER A 298 2.48 26.02 9.87
CA SER A 298 2.45 25.82 8.41
C SER A 298 3.80 26.09 7.74
N GLU A 299 4.60 27.01 8.26
CA GLU A 299 5.93 27.33 7.72
C GLU A 299 6.97 26.31 8.19
N ALA A 300 6.92 25.89 9.46
CA ALA A 300 7.74 24.80 9.96
C ALA A 300 7.51 23.51 9.17
N ALA A 301 6.24 23.18 8.89
CA ALA A 301 5.88 22.06 8.04
C ALA A 301 6.42 22.21 6.62
N ALA A 302 6.32 23.41 6.02
CA ALA A 302 6.83 23.64 4.67
C ALA A 302 8.36 23.54 4.58
N VAL A 303 9.11 23.98 5.61
CA VAL A 303 10.56 23.75 5.66
C VAL A 303 10.87 22.26 5.74
N SER A 304 10.20 21.51 6.61
CA SER A 304 10.43 20.07 6.72
C SER A 304 10.04 19.31 5.43
N ASN A 305 8.90 19.67 4.82
CA ASN A 305 8.51 19.18 3.50
C ASN A 305 9.59 19.42 2.44
N ALA A 306 10.27 20.57 2.48
CA ALA A 306 11.34 20.87 1.54
C ALA A 306 12.52 19.90 1.69
N LEU A 307 12.89 19.56 2.93
CA LEU A 307 13.94 18.58 3.22
C LEU A 307 13.56 17.18 2.77
N HIS A 308 12.32 16.75 2.97
CA HIS A 308 11.84 15.45 2.46
C HIS A 308 11.83 15.39 0.93
N LEU A 309 11.30 16.42 0.26
CA LEU A 309 11.20 16.45 -1.20
C LEU A 309 12.57 16.50 -1.87
N VAL A 310 13.50 17.33 -1.37
CA VAL A 310 14.85 17.42 -1.93
C VAL A 310 15.70 16.20 -1.57
N GLY A 311 15.41 15.58 -0.43
CA GLY A 311 16.04 14.36 0.07
C GLY A 311 15.48 13.08 -0.52
N SER A 312 14.41 13.14 -1.33
CA SER A 312 13.74 11.95 -1.85
C SER A 312 14.26 11.52 -3.21
N ASP A 313 14.69 10.27 -3.32
CA ASP A 313 15.16 9.68 -4.58
C ASP A 313 14.00 9.46 -5.58
N LYS A 314 12.76 9.65 -5.14
CA LYS A 314 11.53 9.57 -5.97
C LYS A 314 11.21 10.90 -6.66
N VAL A 315 11.93 11.97 -6.35
CA VAL A 315 11.75 13.30 -6.94
C VAL A 315 12.80 13.55 -8.01
N HIS A 316 12.33 13.81 -9.23
CA HIS A 316 13.15 13.92 -10.43
C HIS A 316 12.96 15.30 -11.09
N THR A 317 13.98 15.74 -11.81
CA THR A 317 13.89 16.91 -12.70
C THR A 317 14.75 16.70 -13.95
N ASP A 318 14.31 17.28 -15.06
CA ASP A 318 15.09 17.26 -16.30
C ASP A 318 16.34 18.14 -16.18
N PRO A 319 17.51 17.70 -16.67
CA PRO A 319 18.68 18.55 -16.73
C PRO A 319 18.45 19.73 -17.69
N ILE A 320 18.90 20.92 -17.29
CA ILE A 320 18.93 22.09 -18.20
C ILE A 320 19.91 21.86 -19.36
N SER A 321 21.04 21.22 -19.06
CA SER A 321 22.04 20.79 -20.04
C SER A 321 22.84 19.62 -19.46
N PRO A 322 23.10 18.55 -20.25
CA PRO A 322 23.90 17.41 -19.81
C PRO A 322 25.38 17.75 -19.54
N SER A 323 25.82 18.95 -19.93
CA SER A 323 27.20 19.41 -19.74
C SER A 323 27.47 20.08 -18.39
N LEU A 324 26.43 20.46 -17.65
CA LEU A 324 26.55 21.19 -16.39
C LEU A 324 26.98 20.24 -15.26
N LYS A 325 27.93 20.69 -14.44
CA LYS A 325 28.47 19.95 -13.31
C LYS A 325 28.12 20.63 -11.99
N PRO A 326 28.17 19.91 -10.85
CA PRO A 326 28.08 20.54 -9.54
C PRO A 326 29.01 21.76 -9.42
N GLY A 327 28.44 22.90 -9.04
CA GLY A 327 29.14 24.19 -8.95
C GLY A 327 29.05 25.09 -10.19
N ASP A 328 28.59 24.59 -11.34
CA ASP A 328 28.35 25.44 -12.51
C ASP A 328 27.09 26.30 -12.33
N PRO A 329 27.04 27.54 -12.84
CA PRO A 329 25.83 28.36 -12.81
C PRO A 329 24.64 27.68 -13.51
N GLY A 330 23.52 27.58 -12.79
CA GLY A 330 22.31 26.91 -13.27
C GLY A 330 22.36 25.37 -13.22
N PHE A 331 23.36 24.79 -12.55
CA PHE A 331 23.33 23.37 -12.18
C PHE A 331 22.26 23.11 -11.11
N VAL A 332 21.57 21.98 -11.24
CA VAL A 332 20.60 21.46 -10.28
C VAL A 332 20.72 19.93 -10.26
N PRO A 333 20.66 19.27 -9.08
CA PRO A 333 20.59 17.81 -9.04
C PRO A 333 19.36 17.31 -9.81
N THR A 334 19.52 16.29 -10.65
CA THR A 334 18.42 15.73 -11.46
C THR A 334 17.52 14.77 -10.68
N VAL A 335 17.99 14.32 -9.52
CA VAL A 335 17.27 13.45 -8.60
C VAL A 335 17.50 14.00 -7.19
N GLY A 336 16.48 13.92 -6.34
CA GLY A 336 16.64 14.13 -4.91
C GLY A 336 17.56 13.09 -4.27
N GLY A 337 17.78 13.21 -2.96
CA GLY A 337 18.56 12.22 -2.21
C GLY A 337 19.36 12.82 -1.05
N LYS A 338 20.04 11.95 -0.30
CA LYS A 338 20.81 12.31 0.90
C LYS A 338 21.79 13.46 0.68
N GLU A 339 22.47 13.49 -0.47
CA GLU A 339 23.46 14.51 -0.84
C GLU A 339 22.90 15.94 -0.94
N ASN A 340 21.57 16.08 -1.03
CA ASN A 340 20.89 17.37 -1.09
C ASN A 340 20.36 17.84 0.28
N LEU A 341 20.51 17.04 1.35
CA LEU A 341 20.14 17.43 2.72
C LEU A 341 21.19 18.38 3.34
N PRO A 342 20.89 19.07 4.46
CA PRO A 342 21.88 19.87 5.16
C PRO A 342 23.09 19.03 5.57
N LYS A 343 24.30 19.58 5.41
CA LYS A 343 25.54 18.80 5.58
C LYS A 343 25.69 18.15 6.95
N SER A 344 25.20 18.80 8.00
CA SER A 344 25.23 18.25 9.36
C SER A 344 24.41 16.95 9.50
N ILE A 345 23.24 16.86 8.84
CA ILE A 345 22.41 15.66 8.84
C ILE A 345 23.10 14.54 8.05
N GLN A 346 23.69 14.86 6.90
CA GLN A 346 24.46 13.90 6.11
C GLN A 346 25.62 13.31 6.93
N ASP A 347 26.41 14.19 7.56
CA ASP A 347 27.60 13.82 8.33
C ASP A 347 27.25 12.96 9.55
N ILE A 348 26.07 13.15 10.14
CA ILE A 348 25.58 12.32 11.26
C ILE A 348 25.24 10.91 10.76
N PHE A 349 24.48 10.77 9.67
CA PHE A 349 24.14 9.47 9.09
C PHE A 349 25.33 8.73 8.46
N ASP A 350 26.42 9.44 8.13
CA ASP A 350 27.65 8.82 7.61
C ASP A 350 28.65 8.47 8.72
N ALA A 351 28.41 8.94 9.95
CA ALA A 351 29.36 8.76 11.03
C ALA A 351 29.23 7.40 11.71
N PRO A 352 30.32 6.86 12.28
CA PRO A 352 30.23 5.65 13.08
C PRO A 352 29.28 5.81 14.27
N LEU A 353 28.45 4.79 14.47
CA LEU A 353 27.47 4.69 15.56
C LEU A 353 28.08 4.92 16.96
N ARG A 354 29.22 4.26 17.22
CA ARG A 354 29.87 4.22 18.53
C ARG A 354 30.94 5.29 18.69
N ASN A 355 31.07 5.76 19.92
CA ASN A 355 32.26 6.49 20.38
C ASN A 355 33.50 5.58 20.33
N ASN A 356 34.68 6.18 20.18
CA ASN A 356 35.93 5.42 20.11
C ASN A 356 36.14 4.58 21.39
N PRO A 357 36.29 3.24 21.29
CA PRO A 357 36.56 2.36 22.44
C PRO A 357 37.76 2.79 23.29
N PHE A 358 38.71 3.45 22.64
CA PHE A 358 40.00 3.81 23.23
C PHE A 358 40.05 5.29 23.66
N GLY A 359 38.90 5.98 23.63
CA GLY A 359 38.79 7.40 23.93
C GLY A 359 39.08 8.31 22.73
N GLU A 360 38.70 9.58 22.83
CA GLU A 360 38.85 10.55 21.74
C GLU A 360 40.06 11.46 21.94
N THR A 361 40.75 11.80 20.85
CA THR A 361 41.76 12.87 20.86
C THR A 361 41.10 14.19 20.48
N VAL A 362 40.92 15.08 21.44
CA VAL A 362 40.36 16.43 21.21
C VAL A 362 41.49 17.43 21.01
N THR A 363 41.40 18.25 19.96
CA THR A 363 42.32 19.37 19.73
C THR A 363 41.72 20.65 20.32
N MET A 364 42.41 21.26 21.27
CA MET A 364 42.02 22.50 21.93
C MET A 364 42.22 23.72 21.00
N PRO A 365 41.59 24.88 21.28
CA PRO A 365 41.76 26.10 20.50
C PRO A 365 43.22 26.60 20.38
N ASP A 366 44.10 26.20 21.30
CA ASP A 366 45.53 26.52 21.29
C ASP A 366 46.37 25.52 20.48
N GLY A 367 45.74 24.54 19.81
CA GLY A 367 46.37 23.50 19.02
C GLY A 367 46.92 22.31 19.83
N SER A 368 46.81 22.33 21.16
CA SER A 368 47.17 21.18 21.99
C SER A 368 46.17 20.03 21.82
N LYS A 369 46.64 18.79 21.94
CA LYS A 369 45.80 17.59 21.85
C LYS A 369 45.67 16.95 23.22
N ILE A 370 44.43 16.76 23.67
CA ILE A 370 44.10 16.01 24.89
C ILE A 370 43.46 14.68 24.51
N GLN A 371 43.80 13.62 25.25
CA GLN A 371 43.10 12.34 25.14
C GLN A 371 42.01 12.29 26.21
N LEU A 372 40.76 12.25 25.78
CA LEU A 372 39.62 11.98 26.65
C LEU A 372 39.47 10.46 26.80
N PRO A 373 39.37 9.91 28.03
CA PRO A 373 39.04 8.50 28.22
C PRO A 373 37.64 8.20 27.66
N PRO A 374 37.36 6.95 27.25
CA PRO A 374 36.03 6.56 26.80
C PRO A 374 34.99 6.77 27.92
N ASP A 375 33.84 7.33 27.59
CA ASP A 375 32.69 7.40 28.49
C ASP A 375 31.80 6.16 28.28
N HIS A 376 32.00 5.16 29.13
CA HIS A 376 31.21 3.92 29.07
C HIS A 376 29.73 4.12 29.45
N ASN A 377 29.30 5.30 29.89
CA ASN A 377 27.87 5.60 30.07
C ASN A 377 27.25 6.25 28.82
N LYS A 378 28.07 6.61 27.82
CA LYS A 378 27.64 7.19 26.56
C LYS A 378 28.31 6.46 25.39
N PRO A 379 27.92 5.20 25.13
CA PRO A 379 28.56 4.40 24.08
C PRO A 379 28.25 4.91 22.67
N TYR A 380 27.11 5.56 22.48
CA TYR A 380 26.63 6.10 21.21
C TYR A 380 26.94 7.59 21.05
N LYS A 381 27.28 8.00 19.83
CA LYS A 381 27.81 9.34 19.58
C LYS A 381 26.73 10.42 19.44
N PHE A 382 25.60 10.10 18.80
CA PHE A 382 24.65 11.10 18.28
C PHE A 382 23.20 10.91 18.74
N LEU A 383 22.96 10.31 19.90
CA LEU A 383 21.59 10.04 20.37
C LEU A 383 20.72 11.30 20.43
N ASP A 384 21.26 12.42 20.91
CA ASP A 384 20.52 13.68 20.99
C ASP A 384 20.26 14.26 19.58
N GLU A 385 21.24 14.19 18.68
CA GLU A 385 21.10 14.66 17.31
C GLU A 385 20.12 13.82 16.49
N TYR A 386 20.08 12.50 16.67
CA TYR A 386 19.08 11.62 16.07
C TYR A 386 17.66 12.03 16.48
N ARG A 387 17.45 12.34 17.77
CA ARG A 387 16.17 12.84 18.29
C ARG A 387 15.81 14.20 17.73
N ASP A 388 16.80 15.07 17.52
CA ASP A 388 16.58 16.36 16.88
C ASP A 388 16.22 16.21 15.38
N ILE A 389 16.84 15.27 14.66
CA ILE A 389 16.48 14.93 13.27
C ILE A 389 15.05 14.37 13.19
N ALA A 390 14.68 13.44 14.08
CA ALA A 390 13.32 12.92 14.17
C ALA A 390 12.29 14.03 14.45
N ALA A 391 12.62 14.97 15.34
CA ALA A 391 11.77 16.12 15.61
C ALA A 391 11.63 17.06 14.41
N ILE A 392 12.68 17.23 13.58
CA ILE A 392 12.61 17.98 12.32
C ILE A 392 11.69 17.28 11.32
N SER A 393 11.85 15.97 11.14
CA SER A 393 11.01 15.15 10.23
C SER A 393 9.52 15.23 10.60
N ASN A 394 9.20 15.16 11.89
CA ASN A 394 7.81 15.20 12.38
C ASN A 394 7.03 16.50 12.10
N TYR A 395 7.67 17.58 11.64
CA TYR A 395 6.94 18.76 11.16
C TYR A 395 6.31 18.54 9.77
N ALA A 396 6.84 17.64 8.95
CA ALA A 396 6.39 17.44 7.58
C ALA A 396 5.01 16.78 7.49
N ASP A 397 4.30 17.05 6.39
CA ASP A 397 3.12 16.29 5.98
C ASP A 397 3.55 14.85 5.60
N PRO A 398 3.02 13.79 6.24
CA PRO A 398 3.38 12.41 5.90
C PRO A 398 3.23 12.07 4.41
N SER A 399 2.35 12.76 3.68
CA SER A 399 2.12 12.52 2.24
C SER A 399 3.27 12.98 1.32
N VAL A 400 4.25 13.73 1.82
CA VAL A 400 5.43 14.15 1.04
C VAL A 400 6.70 13.38 1.40
N GLN A 401 6.61 12.44 2.34
CA GLN A 401 7.79 11.81 2.93
C GLN A 401 8.33 10.60 2.15
N ARG A 402 7.73 10.22 1.03
CA ARG A 402 8.05 8.95 0.33
C ARG A 402 9.46 8.88 -0.24
N GLY A 403 10.15 7.78 0.04
CA GLY A 403 11.53 7.52 -0.40
C GLY A 403 12.49 8.62 0.04
N SER A 404 12.23 9.22 1.21
CA SER A 404 13.01 10.33 1.72
C SER A 404 14.25 9.81 2.45
N ALA A 405 15.43 10.28 2.04
CA ALA A 405 16.69 9.92 2.69
C ALA A 405 16.75 10.27 4.19
N LEU A 406 15.91 11.22 4.67
CA LEU A 406 15.74 11.44 6.12
C LEU A 406 15.17 10.21 6.83
N ASN A 407 14.13 9.60 6.28
CA ASN A 407 13.46 8.45 6.89
C ASN A 407 14.28 7.18 6.68
N ASP A 408 14.89 7.00 5.51
CA ASP A 408 15.83 5.91 5.26
C ASP A 408 17.01 5.95 6.25
N GLY A 409 17.59 7.13 6.46
CA GLY A 409 18.67 7.35 7.43
C GLY A 409 18.22 7.02 8.85
N MET A 410 17.09 7.57 9.30
CA MET A 410 16.56 7.28 10.65
C MET A 410 16.23 5.80 10.87
N LEU A 411 15.70 5.08 9.87
CA LEU A 411 15.46 3.63 9.95
C LEU A 411 16.77 2.84 9.98
N ALA A 412 17.74 3.21 9.14
CA ALA A 412 19.06 2.57 9.13
C ALA A 412 19.75 2.70 10.50
N GLU A 413 19.74 3.90 11.09
CA GLU A 413 20.29 4.15 12.42
C GLU A 413 19.52 3.41 13.51
N SER A 414 18.20 3.33 13.42
CA SER A 414 17.38 2.56 14.38
C SER A 414 17.77 1.08 14.36
N ARG A 415 17.95 0.52 13.16
CA ARG A 415 18.40 -0.87 12.99
C ARG A 415 19.80 -1.07 13.55
N GLU A 416 20.75 -0.20 13.22
CA GLU A 416 22.13 -0.33 13.71
C GLU A 416 22.23 -0.17 15.23
N LEU A 417 21.50 0.79 15.82
CA LEU A 417 21.40 0.95 17.27
C LEU A 417 20.85 -0.30 17.94
N LEU A 418 19.78 -0.88 17.39
CA LEU A 418 19.11 -2.04 17.97
C LEU A 418 19.98 -3.31 17.84
N GLU A 419 20.53 -3.58 16.66
CA GLU A 419 21.46 -4.70 16.43
C GLU A 419 22.67 -4.60 17.36
N ASP A 420 23.25 -3.40 17.49
CA ASP A 420 24.43 -3.17 18.31
C ASP A 420 24.15 -3.34 19.80
N PHE A 421 22.99 -2.87 20.28
CA PHE A 421 22.54 -3.02 21.67
C PHE A 421 22.30 -4.49 22.05
N GLN A 422 21.71 -5.26 21.13
CA GLN A 422 21.45 -6.69 21.33
C GLN A 422 22.69 -7.57 21.11
N SER A 423 23.83 -6.98 20.73
CA SER A 423 25.07 -7.71 20.48
C SER A 423 25.91 -7.96 21.74
N ASP A 424 26.67 -9.05 21.75
CA ASP A 424 27.64 -9.36 22.83
C ASP A 424 28.92 -8.47 22.80
N ARG A 425 28.98 -7.42 21.96
CA ARG A 425 30.24 -6.73 21.63
C ARG A 425 30.67 -5.60 22.61
N TRP A 426 29.90 -5.25 23.63
CA TRP A 426 30.20 -4.14 24.59
C TRP A 426 29.58 -4.44 25.98
N PRO A 427 29.75 -3.64 27.07
CA PRO A 427 29.19 -3.96 28.38
C PRO A 427 27.75 -4.43 28.28
N ASN A 428 27.46 -5.51 28.98
CA ASN A 428 26.13 -6.07 29.04
C ASN A 428 25.23 -5.08 29.83
N TYR A 429 24.61 -4.16 29.10
CA TYR A 429 23.59 -3.26 29.65
C TYR A 429 22.31 -4.04 29.84
N ASP A 430 21.62 -3.81 30.95
CA ASP A 430 20.30 -4.39 31.17
C ASP A 430 19.21 -3.54 30.50
N ASP A 431 18.01 -4.08 30.43
CA ASP A 431 16.86 -3.41 29.83
C ASP A 431 16.57 -2.06 30.50
N ARG A 432 16.86 -1.93 31.80
CA ARG A 432 16.72 -0.65 32.53
C ARG A 432 17.61 0.44 31.93
N TRP A 433 18.86 0.12 31.63
CA TRP A 433 19.74 1.08 30.97
C TRP A 433 19.22 1.42 29.56
N GLY A 434 18.77 0.41 28.81
CA GLY A 434 18.16 0.59 27.49
C GLY A 434 16.97 1.56 27.54
N HIS A 435 16.04 1.32 28.46
CA HIS A 435 14.85 2.14 28.70
C HIS A 435 15.18 3.60 29.03
N GLU A 436 16.22 3.84 29.83
CA GLU A 436 16.60 5.19 30.28
C GLU A 436 17.41 5.97 29.23
N ASN A 437 18.24 5.29 28.42
CA ASN A 437 19.28 5.94 27.63
C ASN A 437 19.14 5.76 26.12
N LEU A 438 18.64 4.61 25.66
CA LEU A 438 18.61 4.25 24.23
C LEU A 438 17.19 4.37 23.65
N ASP A 439 16.22 3.76 24.32
CA ASP A 439 14.83 3.66 23.87
C ASP A 439 14.18 5.01 23.51
N PRO A 440 14.39 6.11 24.25
CA PRO A 440 13.83 7.41 23.87
C PRO A 440 14.28 7.88 22.47
N THR A 441 15.46 7.44 22.01
CA THR A 441 15.98 7.74 20.67
C THR A 441 15.37 6.80 19.64
N LEU A 442 15.45 5.48 19.88
CA LEU A 442 14.87 4.47 18.98
C LEU A 442 13.38 4.74 18.74
N GLN A 443 12.61 5.00 19.79
CA GLN A 443 11.17 5.26 19.68
C GLN A 443 10.86 6.49 18.80
N GLN A 444 11.66 7.55 18.94
CA GLN A 444 11.46 8.77 18.12
C GLN A 444 11.85 8.55 16.67
N LEU A 445 12.93 7.81 16.40
CA LEU A 445 13.35 7.48 15.04
C LEU A 445 12.33 6.57 14.35
N LEU A 446 11.89 5.50 15.00
CA LEU A 446 10.90 4.58 14.44
C LEU A 446 9.56 5.29 14.17
N ALA A 447 9.07 6.06 15.13
CA ALA A 447 7.81 6.80 14.98
C ALA A 447 7.87 7.92 13.92
N ALA A 448 9.02 8.57 13.75
CA ALA A 448 9.18 9.56 12.68
C ALA A 448 9.24 8.88 11.30
N SER A 449 9.99 7.78 11.20
CA SER A 449 10.23 7.11 9.93
C SER A 449 9.05 6.30 9.42
N SER A 450 8.15 5.85 10.30
CA SER A 450 6.92 5.14 9.90
C SER A 450 5.98 5.97 9.02
N ASN A 451 6.17 7.29 8.97
CA ASN A 451 5.46 8.16 8.03
C ASN A 451 5.84 7.91 6.55
N ASP A 452 6.90 7.15 6.28
CA ASP A 452 7.29 6.68 4.95
C ASP A 452 7.18 5.15 4.81
N PRO A 453 6.02 4.64 4.35
CA PRO A 453 5.80 3.22 4.19
C PRO A 453 6.70 2.59 3.11
N THR A 454 7.28 3.38 2.18
CA THR A 454 8.26 2.88 1.21
C THR A 454 9.57 2.56 1.89
N ALA A 455 10.08 3.47 2.72
CA ALA A 455 11.30 3.24 3.49
C ALA A 455 11.14 2.07 4.48
N VAL A 456 9.98 1.98 5.14
CA VAL A 456 9.67 0.85 6.04
C VAL A 456 9.63 -0.47 5.26
N HIS A 457 8.91 -0.52 4.14
CA HIS A 457 8.88 -1.71 3.30
C HIS A 457 10.28 -2.15 2.88
N ASP A 458 11.10 -1.25 2.38
CA ASP A 458 12.45 -1.58 1.89
C ASP A 458 13.36 -2.04 3.05
N ALA A 459 13.17 -1.51 4.26
CA ALA A 459 13.91 -1.92 5.45
C ALA A 459 13.51 -3.30 6.00
N ILE A 460 12.23 -3.68 5.82
CA ILE A 460 11.63 -4.91 6.37
C ILE A 460 11.65 -6.05 5.34
N VAL A 461 11.22 -5.80 4.11
CA VAL A 461 11.03 -6.81 3.05
C VAL A 461 12.18 -6.80 2.03
N GLY A 462 12.97 -5.72 2.01
CA GLY A 462 13.97 -5.45 0.98
C GLY A 462 13.34 -4.75 -0.24
N ALA A 463 14.16 -3.99 -0.97
CA ALA A 463 13.71 -3.26 -2.17
C ALA A 463 13.22 -4.18 -3.31
N ASP A 464 13.47 -5.49 -3.23
CA ASP A 464 12.95 -6.49 -4.17
C ASP A 464 11.58 -7.06 -3.78
N GLY A 465 11.07 -6.70 -2.60
CA GLY A 465 9.83 -7.23 -2.01
C GLY A 465 9.90 -8.71 -1.63
N LYS A 466 11.11 -9.30 -1.57
CA LYS A 466 11.29 -10.77 -1.50
C LYS A 466 12.41 -11.23 -0.59
N SER A 467 13.17 -10.32 0.00
CA SER A 467 14.31 -10.62 0.86
C SER A 467 14.12 -10.03 2.27
N PRO A 468 13.18 -10.56 3.08
CA PRO A 468 12.91 -10.02 4.41
C PRO A 468 14.16 -9.92 5.29
N ASN A 469 14.29 -8.80 5.98
CA ASN A 469 15.34 -8.54 6.95
C ASN A 469 14.96 -9.14 8.31
N ASN A 470 14.99 -10.47 8.39
CA ASN A 470 14.60 -11.22 9.59
C ASN A 470 15.42 -10.86 10.84
N ALA A 471 16.66 -10.37 10.68
CA ALA A 471 17.45 -9.89 11.82
C ALA A 471 16.81 -8.64 12.43
N PHE A 472 16.43 -7.66 11.60
CA PHE A 472 15.77 -6.47 12.11
C PHE A 472 14.38 -6.76 12.69
N ILE A 473 13.59 -7.62 12.04
CA ILE A 473 12.28 -8.05 12.57
C ILE A 473 12.45 -8.77 13.92
N LYS A 474 13.42 -9.67 14.03
CA LYS A 474 13.79 -10.33 15.28
C LYS A 474 14.07 -9.30 16.37
N ASP A 475 14.94 -8.34 16.07
CA ASP A 475 15.40 -7.40 17.07
C ASP A 475 14.25 -6.50 17.53
N LEU A 476 13.34 -6.09 16.62
CA LEU A 476 12.12 -5.34 16.94
C LEU A 476 11.19 -6.11 17.90
N TYR A 477 10.97 -7.40 17.66
CA TYR A 477 10.11 -8.23 18.53
C TYR A 477 10.81 -8.61 19.84
N SER A 478 12.12 -8.83 19.83
CA SER A 478 12.83 -9.38 20.98
C SER A 478 13.25 -8.32 22.01
N HIS A 479 13.23 -7.04 21.63
CA HIS A 479 13.59 -5.93 22.51
C HIS A 479 12.50 -5.65 23.56
N ASP A 480 12.87 -5.49 24.83
CA ASP A 480 11.98 -4.99 25.88
C ASP A 480 11.89 -3.46 25.75
N TRP A 481 10.79 -2.95 25.18
CA TRP A 481 10.63 -1.53 24.88
C TRP A 481 10.05 -0.76 26.07
N ALA A 482 10.66 0.37 26.43
CA ALA A 482 10.15 1.26 27.49
C ALA A 482 8.74 1.83 27.24
N ASP A 483 8.28 1.87 25.98
CA ASP A 483 6.93 2.30 25.59
C ASP A 483 5.99 1.12 25.31
N ASN A 484 6.33 -0.08 25.77
CA ASN A 484 5.62 -1.34 25.53
C ASN A 484 5.53 -1.70 24.03
N GLY A 485 6.44 -1.16 23.21
CA GLY A 485 6.57 -1.46 21.79
C GLY A 485 5.69 -0.60 20.89
N LYS A 486 5.15 0.51 21.40
CA LYS A 486 4.27 1.41 20.64
C LYS A 486 4.95 2.01 19.42
N ALA A 487 6.19 2.48 19.54
CA ALA A 487 6.94 3.03 18.42
C ALA A 487 7.32 1.96 17.38
N ALA A 488 7.72 0.77 17.84
CA ALA A 488 7.98 -0.36 16.95
C ALA A 488 6.73 -0.77 16.17
N GLY A 489 5.58 -0.82 16.84
CA GLY A 489 4.29 -1.12 16.21
C GLY A 489 3.83 -0.07 15.18
N SER A 490 4.41 1.14 15.21
CA SER A 490 4.12 2.15 14.18
C SER A 490 4.68 1.81 12.80
N LEU A 491 5.63 0.87 12.72
CA LEU A 491 6.16 0.38 11.45
C LEU A 491 5.14 -0.49 10.68
N PHE A 492 4.13 -1.03 11.35
CA PHE A 492 3.09 -1.75 10.64
C PHE A 492 2.29 -0.80 9.75
N PRO A 493 2.00 -1.17 8.49
CA PRO A 493 1.13 -0.38 7.63
C PRO A 493 -0.25 -0.17 8.27
N ASN A 494 -0.91 0.90 7.83
CA ASN A 494 -2.28 1.17 8.23
C ASN A 494 -3.18 0.03 7.74
N ALA A 495 -4.05 -0.50 8.60
CA ALA A 495 -4.99 -1.57 8.26
C ALA A 495 -5.93 -1.21 7.08
N ALA A 496 -6.16 0.07 6.79
CA ALA A 496 -6.94 0.50 5.63
C ALA A 496 -6.12 0.62 4.32
N GLU A 497 -4.80 0.39 4.37
CA GLU A 497 -3.93 0.39 3.18
C GLU A 497 -3.80 -1.03 2.62
N HIS A 498 -4.47 -1.28 1.50
CA HIS A 498 -4.53 -2.59 0.85
C HIS A 498 -3.54 -2.70 -0.33
N SER A 499 -2.47 -1.90 -0.32
CA SER A 499 -1.49 -1.87 -1.40
C SER A 499 -0.58 -3.11 -1.37
N THR A 500 -0.02 -3.51 -2.51
CA THR A 500 0.96 -4.62 -2.58
C THR A 500 2.08 -4.46 -1.55
N ARG A 501 2.59 -3.24 -1.39
CA ARG A 501 3.63 -2.91 -0.42
C ARG A 501 3.18 -3.15 1.02
N ALA A 502 1.94 -2.79 1.36
CA ALA A 502 1.40 -3.00 2.69
C ALA A 502 1.26 -4.50 3.00
N GLY A 503 0.73 -5.28 2.05
CA GLY A 503 0.63 -6.73 2.20
C GLY A 503 1.98 -7.44 2.27
N GLU A 504 2.97 -7.04 1.47
CA GLU A 504 4.33 -7.57 1.52
C GLU A 504 5.00 -7.29 2.88
N THR A 505 4.85 -6.06 3.41
CA THR A 505 5.36 -5.68 4.74
C THR A 505 4.69 -6.48 5.85
N MET A 506 3.35 -6.58 5.86
CA MET A 506 2.65 -7.36 6.89
C MET A 506 2.99 -8.83 6.81
N HIS A 507 3.06 -9.41 5.61
CA HIS A 507 3.44 -10.80 5.44
C HIS A 507 4.83 -11.08 6.04
N ALA A 508 5.81 -10.18 5.89
CA ALA A 508 7.13 -10.38 6.48
C ALA A 508 7.08 -10.42 8.03
N PHE A 509 6.32 -9.52 8.65
CA PHE A 509 6.14 -9.50 10.11
C PHE A 509 5.37 -10.73 10.62
N ASP A 510 4.24 -11.04 9.99
CA ASP A 510 3.40 -12.18 10.36
C ASP A 510 4.12 -13.52 10.16
N ALA A 511 4.86 -13.66 9.05
CA ALA A 511 5.65 -14.87 8.79
C ALA A 511 6.73 -15.05 9.85
N TYR A 512 7.45 -13.99 10.21
CA TYR A 512 8.44 -14.05 11.27
C TYR A 512 7.78 -14.43 12.62
N ALA A 513 6.69 -13.77 12.99
CA ALA A 513 5.98 -14.04 14.24
C ALA A 513 5.47 -15.49 14.31
N GLY A 514 4.90 -15.99 13.21
CA GLY A 514 4.43 -17.36 13.08
C GLY A 514 5.55 -18.40 13.13
N GLU A 515 6.66 -18.17 12.41
CA GLU A 515 7.80 -19.09 12.36
C GLU A 515 8.58 -19.15 13.68
N HIS A 516 8.60 -18.03 14.42
CA HIS A 516 9.38 -17.86 15.66
C HIS A 516 8.52 -17.79 16.92
N TYR A 517 7.25 -18.21 16.85
CA TYR A 517 6.29 -18.08 17.97
C TYR A 517 6.81 -18.65 19.29
N GLN A 518 7.58 -19.74 19.25
CA GLN A 518 8.16 -20.35 20.45
C GLN A 518 9.12 -19.42 21.16
N ASP A 519 9.98 -18.71 20.42
CA ASP A 519 10.93 -17.76 20.98
C ASP A 519 10.19 -16.53 21.52
N LEU A 520 9.15 -16.08 20.80
CA LEU A 520 8.34 -14.91 21.17
C LEU A 520 7.41 -15.17 22.37
N LEU A 521 6.99 -16.41 22.61
CA LEU A 521 6.28 -16.80 23.83
C LEU A 521 7.23 -17.03 25.01
N ASN A 522 8.51 -17.29 24.76
CA ASN A 522 9.50 -17.63 25.79
C ASN A 522 10.59 -16.56 25.94
N MET A 523 10.20 -15.29 25.98
CA MET A 523 11.12 -14.18 26.22
C MET A 523 11.65 -14.18 27.67
N ASN A 524 12.68 -13.37 27.95
CA ASN A 524 13.33 -13.26 29.26
C ASN A 524 13.80 -14.59 29.87
N GLY A 525 14.26 -15.51 29.01
CA GLY A 525 14.69 -16.84 29.41
C GLY A 525 13.55 -17.83 29.67
N GLY A 526 12.37 -17.58 29.08
CA GLY A 526 11.16 -18.42 29.21
C GLY A 526 10.27 -18.03 30.37
N LYS A 527 10.20 -16.73 30.71
CA LYS A 527 9.39 -16.24 31.84
C LYS A 527 8.19 -15.43 31.41
N ASP A 528 8.31 -14.73 30.30
CA ASP A 528 7.32 -13.79 29.81
C ASP A 528 7.17 -13.98 28.30
N SER A 529 5.96 -13.74 27.79
CA SER A 529 5.66 -13.72 26.36
C SER A 529 5.75 -12.30 25.78
N LEU A 530 5.78 -12.20 24.45
CA LEU A 530 5.84 -10.92 23.75
C LEU A 530 4.70 -9.98 24.15
N GLY A 531 3.47 -10.49 24.28
CA GLY A 531 2.32 -9.69 24.72
C GLY A 531 2.40 -9.22 26.16
N GLN A 532 3.17 -9.90 27.01
CA GLN A 532 3.42 -9.47 28.39
C GLN A 532 4.49 -8.37 28.47
N ILE A 533 5.54 -8.45 27.64
CA ILE A 533 6.63 -7.47 27.61
C ILE A 533 6.24 -6.24 26.79
N ASN A 534 5.70 -6.45 25.59
CA ASN A 534 5.39 -5.41 24.61
C ASN A 534 3.91 -5.46 24.16
N PRO A 535 2.93 -5.23 25.07
CA PRO A 535 1.52 -5.32 24.73
C PRO A 535 1.07 -4.37 23.61
N GLU A 536 1.66 -3.17 23.48
CA GLU A 536 1.27 -2.23 22.42
C GLU A 536 1.77 -2.69 21.04
N LEU A 537 2.92 -3.39 20.98
CA LEU A 537 3.41 -4.00 19.75
C LEU A 537 2.48 -5.13 19.28
N VAL A 538 2.07 -6.02 20.20
CA VAL A 538 1.18 -7.14 19.86
C VAL A 538 -0.21 -6.66 19.45
N ARG A 539 -0.75 -5.62 20.11
CA ARG A 539 -2.01 -4.98 19.69
C ARG A 539 -1.92 -4.35 18.31
N ALA A 540 -0.81 -3.67 18.02
CA ALA A 540 -0.58 -3.09 16.71
C ALA A 540 -0.44 -4.18 15.63
N LEU A 541 0.25 -5.29 15.94
CA LEU A 541 0.36 -6.45 15.05
C LEU A 541 -1.01 -7.01 14.73
N GLY A 542 -1.79 -7.42 15.75
CA GLY A 542 -3.13 -7.98 15.53
C GLY A 542 -4.07 -7.03 14.77
N ALA A 543 -4.00 -5.72 15.01
CA ALA A 543 -4.80 -4.75 14.29
C ALA A 543 -4.39 -4.60 12.80
N ALA A 544 -3.09 -4.61 12.52
CA ALA A 544 -2.56 -4.45 11.16
C ALA A 544 -2.66 -5.74 10.33
N SER A 545 -2.64 -6.91 10.97
CA SER A 545 -2.78 -8.22 10.31
C SER A 545 -4.24 -8.59 10.03
N ALA A 546 -5.21 -7.99 10.74
CA ALA A 546 -6.63 -8.33 10.63
C ALA A 546 -7.23 -8.28 9.21
N PRO A 547 -6.87 -7.31 8.34
CA PRO A 547 -7.33 -7.31 6.95
C PRO A 547 -6.85 -8.50 6.12
N TYR A 548 -5.72 -9.13 6.49
CA TYR A 548 -5.07 -10.16 5.67
C TYR A 548 -5.39 -11.59 6.12
N ILE A 549 -6.38 -11.80 7.02
CA ILE A 549 -6.70 -13.11 7.58
C ILE A 549 -7.12 -14.11 6.48
N ASP A 550 -7.85 -13.63 5.48
CA ASP A 550 -8.26 -14.45 4.34
C ASP A 550 -7.06 -14.83 3.45
N ASP A 551 -6.13 -13.90 3.20
CA ASP A 551 -4.86 -14.12 2.51
C ASP A 551 -4.00 -15.19 3.22
N MET A 552 -3.90 -15.13 4.55
CA MET A 552 -3.16 -16.11 5.36
C MET A 552 -3.62 -17.54 5.11
N THR A 553 -4.94 -17.71 4.90
CA THR A 553 -5.56 -19.01 4.62
C THR A 553 -5.48 -19.42 3.15
N GLY A 554 -5.13 -18.49 2.26
CA GLY A 554 -4.95 -18.70 0.83
C GLY A 554 -6.23 -18.56 -0.01
N LYS A 555 -7.30 -18.00 0.56
CA LYS A 555 -8.58 -17.75 -0.12
C LYS A 555 -9.00 -16.29 0.09
N THR A 556 -8.31 -15.38 -0.58
CA THR A 556 -8.61 -13.94 -0.54
C THR A 556 -10.01 -13.68 -1.11
N VAL A 557 -10.82 -12.96 -0.35
CA VAL A 557 -12.21 -12.61 -0.66
C VAL A 557 -12.43 -11.09 -0.63
N ASP A 558 -11.46 -10.28 -0.22
CA ASP A 558 -11.52 -8.81 -0.23
C ASP A 558 -10.75 -8.16 -1.41
N ASP A 559 -10.11 -7.01 -1.18
CA ASP A 559 -9.28 -6.26 -2.14
C ASP A 559 -7.83 -6.02 -1.67
N THR A 560 -7.35 -6.76 -0.67
CA THR A 560 -5.93 -6.78 -0.28
C THR A 560 -5.03 -7.25 -1.42
N SER A 561 -3.74 -6.96 -1.31
CA SER A 561 -2.73 -7.33 -2.31
C SER A 561 -1.36 -7.46 -1.69
N GLY A 562 -0.51 -8.32 -2.26
CA GLY A 562 0.90 -8.48 -1.85
C GLY A 562 1.13 -9.42 -0.67
N TYR A 563 0.07 -9.87 0.00
CA TYR A 563 0.16 -10.84 1.08
C TYR A 563 0.14 -12.28 0.53
N SER A 564 1.16 -13.07 0.83
CA SER A 564 1.20 -14.48 0.43
C SER A 564 0.61 -15.37 1.52
N LYS A 565 0.07 -16.54 1.15
CA LYS A 565 -0.37 -17.52 2.16
C LYS A 565 0.75 -17.82 3.16
N LEU A 566 0.42 -17.82 4.44
CA LEU A 566 1.42 -17.87 5.51
C LEU A 566 2.08 -19.24 5.65
N ASP A 567 1.35 -20.31 5.27
CA ASP A 567 1.89 -21.65 5.20
C ASP A 567 1.97 -22.16 3.75
N PRO A 568 3.13 -22.66 3.32
CA PRO A 568 3.29 -23.23 1.98
C PRO A 568 2.53 -24.56 1.82
N GLY A 569 2.30 -25.28 2.92
CA GLY A 569 1.67 -26.61 2.97
C GLY A 569 0.30 -26.65 3.64
N ALA A 570 -0.20 -27.86 3.88
CA ALA A 570 -1.49 -28.09 4.54
C ALA A 570 -1.42 -27.85 6.06
N ASN A 571 -0.25 -28.05 6.68
CA ASN A 571 -0.04 -27.75 8.10
C ASN A 571 -0.05 -26.24 8.30
N ALA A 572 -0.81 -25.79 9.30
CA ALA A 572 -1.00 -24.37 9.60
C ALA A 572 -0.03 -23.88 10.70
N ASN A 573 1.24 -24.30 10.65
CA ASN A 573 2.20 -24.08 11.73
C ASN A 573 2.50 -22.60 11.96
N ASN A 574 2.72 -21.84 10.89
CA ASN A 574 3.01 -20.42 10.99
C ASN A 574 1.74 -19.66 11.37
N LEU A 575 0.59 -20.03 10.80
CA LEU A 575 -0.69 -19.41 11.13
C LEU A 575 -1.07 -19.58 12.60
N ARG A 576 -1.00 -20.80 13.14
CA ARG A 576 -1.28 -21.01 14.57
C ARG A 576 -0.24 -20.36 15.47
N GLY A 577 1.02 -20.28 15.03
CA GLY A 577 2.08 -19.57 15.74
C GLY A 577 1.78 -18.08 15.84
N LEU A 578 1.31 -17.47 14.75
CA LEU A 578 0.89 -16.07 14.72
C LEU A 578 -0.29 -15.83 15.68
N PHE A 579 -1.32 -16.68 15.64
CA PHE A 579 -2.43 -16.61 16.61
C PHE A 579 -1.91 -16.70 18.04
N ALA A 580 -1.03 -17.66 18.36
CA ALA A 580 -0.48 -17.80 19.70
C ALA A 580 0.29 -16.55 20.18
N VAL A 581 1.08 -15.92 19.30
CA VAL A 581 1.80 -14.68 19.61
C VAL A 581 0.81 -13.54 19.86
N ILE A 582 -0.23 -13.40 19.04
CA ILE A 582 -1.25 -12.36 19.22
C ILE A 582 -2.06 -12.59 20.50
N ASP A 583 -2.41 -13.84 20.80
CA ASP A 583 -3.18 -14.25 21.99
C ASP A 583 -2.42 -14.02 23.29
N SER A 584 -1.09 -13.85 23.23
CA SER A 584 -0.28 -13.50 24.41
C SER A 584 -0.63 -12.11 25.02
N ASP A 585 -1.35 -11.24 24.29
CA ASP A 585 -2.07 -10.09 24.85
C ASP A 585 -3.58 -10.30 24.70
N ASP A 586 -4.31 -10.39 25.82
CA ASP A 586 -5.75 -10.67 25.84
C ASP A 586 -6.60 -9.73 24.95
N GLN A 587 -6.21 -8.46 24.83
CA GLN A 587 -6.94 -7.48 24.03
C GLN A 587 -6.71 -7.69 22.54
N ALA A 588 -5.45 -7.91 22.14
CA ALA A 588 -5.08 -8.24 20.78
C ALA A 588 -5.73 -9.57 20.35
N GLY A 589 -5.61 -10.62 21.17
CA GLY A 589 -6.21 -11.93 20.92
C GLY A 589 -7.73 -11.87 20.74
N ALA A 590 -8.44 -11.17 21.64
CA ALA A 590 -9.89 -11.01 21.50
C ALA A 590 -10.30 -10.23 20.23
N ALA A 591 -9.51 -9.24 19.82
CA ALA A 591 -9.79 -8.46 18.63
C ALA A 591 -9.52 -9.26 17.34
N PHE A 592 -8.32 -9.85 17.23
CA PHE A 592 -7.87 -10.57 16.06
C PHE A 592 -8.66 -11.87 15.83
N ASN A 593 -8.91 -12.66 16.88
CA ASN A 593 -9.78 -13.84 16.75
C ASN A 593 -11.24 -13.46 16.47
N GLY A 594 -11.71 -12.31 16.94
CA GLY A 594 -13.02 -11.78 16.54
C GLY A 594 -13.08 -11.49 15.04
N ALA A 595 -12.04 -10.86 14.48
CA ALA A 595 -11.93 -10.64 13.04
C ALA A 595 -11.84 -11.97 12.28
N ALA A 596 -11.05 -12.94 12.76
CA ALA A 596 -10.94 -14.26 12.15
C ALA A 596 -12.25 -15.06 12.19
N ALA A 597 -12.99 -14.98 13.29
CA ALA A 597 -14.33 -15.57 13.39
C ALA A 597 -15.30 -14.94 12.38
N ASN A 598 -15.16 -13.63 12.10
CA ASN A 598 -15.95 -12.98 11.04
C ASN A 598 -15.58 -13.53 9.65
N THR A 599 -14.29 -13.61 9.30
CA THR A 599 -13.82 -14.22 8.04
C THR A 599 -14.29 -15.66 7.89
N TRP A 600 -14.27 -16.44 8.98
CA TRP A 600 -14.82 -17.80 8.98
C TRP A 600 -16.33 -17.82 8.66
N LYS A 601 -17.12 -16.90 9.23
CA LYS A 601 -18.56 -16.77 8.92
C LYS A 601 -18.77 -16.44 7.44
N GLU A 602 -17.94 -15.57 6.89
CA GLU A 602 -17.99 -15.14 5.49
C GLU A 602 -17.72 -16.31 4.53
N TYR A 603 -16.75 -17.18 4.83
CA TYR A 603 -16.53 -18.40 4.03
C TYR A 603 -17.74 -19.31 3.99
N TYR A 604 -18.40 -19.53 5.12
CA TYR A 604 -19.63 -20.34 5.19
C TYR A 604 -20.82 -19.67 4.49
N ALA A 605 -20.93 -18.36 4.63
CA ALA A 605 -21.95 -17.55 3.97
C ALA A 605 -21.80 -17.59 2.45
N ASP A 606 -20.58 -17.40 1.94
CA ASP A 606 -20.27 -17.42 0.51
C ASP A 606 -20.50 -18.81 -0.09
N TYR A 607 -20.01 -19.85 0.58
CA TYR A 607 -20.24 -21.24 0.17
C TYR A 607 -21.73 -21.57 0.04
N SER A 608 -22.53 -21.15 1.02
CA SER A 608 -23.97 -21.41 1.05
C SER A 608 -24.74 -20.57 0.02
N LEU A 609 -24.29 -19.33 -0.21
CA LEU A 609 -24.81 -18.46 -1.26
C LEU A 609 -24.55 -19.04 -2.65
N GLY A 610 -23.37 -19.60 -2.90
CA GLY A 610 -23.04 -20.30 -4.14
C GLY A 610 -24.00 -21.46 -4.42
N ILE A 611 -24.26 -22.32 -3.41
CA ILE A 611 -25.23 -23.42 -3.55
C ILE A 611 -26.64 -22.87 -3.84
N LYS A 612 -27.08 -21.82 -3.15
CA LYS A 612 -28.37 -21.16 -3.41
C LYS A 612 -28.48 -20.66 -4.85
N ASN A 613 -27.41 -20.13 -5.40
CA ASN A 613 -27.35 -19.60 -6.76
C ASN A 613 -27.18 -20.70 -7.83
N GLY A 614 -26.93 -21.94 -7.41
CA GLY A 614 -26.72 -23.09 -8.30
C GLY A 614 -25.29 -23.20 -8.82
N ASP A 615 -24.34 -22.51 -8.19
CA ASP A 615 -22.92 -22.59 -8.50
C ASP A 615 -22.33 -23.95 -8.08
N TYR A 616 -21.14 -24.28 -8.58
CA TYR A 616 -20.42 -25.46 -8.14
C TYR A 616 -19.94 -25.27 -6.68
N PRO A 617 -20.16 -26.23 -5.77
CA PRO A 617 -19.69 -26.12 -4.38
C PRO A 617 -18.19 -25.84 -4.30
N ASP A 618 -17.83 -24.68 -3.73
CA ASP A 618 -16.44 -24.23 -3.64
C ASP A 618 -15.74 -24.88 -2.43
N GLY A 619 -14.97 -25.92 -2.70
CA GLY A 619 -14.23 -26.65 -1.67
C GLY A 619 -13.06 -25.87 -1.06
N ASP A 620 -12.60 -24.78 -1.71
CA ASP A 620 -11.50 -23.97 -1.21
C ASP A 620 -11.96 -23.06 -0.06
N LEU A 621 -13.22 -22.57 -0.12
CA LEU A 621 -13.84 -21.84 1.01
C LEU A 621 -13.91 -22.70 2.27
N LEU A 622 -14.34 -23.96 2.11
CA LEU A 622 -14.42 -24.92 3.22
C LEU A 622 -13.03 -25.31 3.74
N GLN A 623 -12.04 -25.48 2.85
CA GLN A 623 -10.66 -25.72 3.24
C GLN A 623 -10.10 -24.55 4.05
N ALA A 624 -10.31 -23.31 3.58
CA ALA A 624 -9.87 -22.10 4.26
C ALA A 624 -10.54 -21.94 5.62
N ALA A 625 -11.85 -22.17 5.73
CA ALA A 625 -12.58 -22.12 7.00
C ALA A 625 -12.09 -23.18 8.01
N GLY A 626 -11.81 -24.40 7.56
CA GLY A 626 -11.28 -25.46 8.42
C GLY A 626 -9.87 -25.14 8.91
N LYS A 627 -9.01 -24.67 8.00
CA LYS A 627 -7.65 -24.24 8.33
C LYS A 627 -7.66 -23.08 9.34
N LEU A 628 -8.49 -22.06 9.11
CA LEU A 628 -8.59 -20.88 9.97
C LEU A 628 -9.04 -21.26 11.38
N GLN A 629 -10.14 -22.01 11.50
CA GLN A 629 -10.65 -22.41 12.81
C GLN A 629 -9.64 -23.25 13.59
N GLY A 630 -9.00 -24.23 12.93
CA GLY A 630 -7.97 -25.05 13.58
C GLY A 630 -6.75 -24.24 14.02
N ALA A 631 -6.37 -23.20 13.27
CA ALA A 631 -5.26 -22.32 13.65
C ALA A 631 -5.61 -21.40 14.83
N MET A 632 -6.83 -20.82 14.85
CA MET A 632 -7.34 -20.04 15.99
C MET A 632 -7.34 -20.88 17.27
N ASP A 633 -7.91 -22.09 17.20
CA ASP A 633 -7.99 -22.98 18.35
C ASP A 633 -6.60 -23.38 18.85
N MET A 634 -5.69 -23.73 17.95
CA MET A 634 -4.33 -24.09 18.36
C MET A 634 -3.54 -22.91 18.92
N GLY A 635 -3.71 -21.71 18.36
CA GLY A 635 -3.05 -20.51 18.86
C GLY A 635 -3.41 -20.24 20.31
N GLU A 636 -4.70 -20.23 20.60
CA GLU A 636 -5.21 -20.05 21.96
C GLU A 636 -4.80 -21.21 22.88
N TYR A 637 -4.84 -22.46 22.42
CA TYR A 637 -4.36 -23.58 23.24
C TYR A 637 -2.88 -23.47 23.59
N ILE A 638 -2.04 -23.07 22.63
CA ILE A 638 -0.62 -22.80 22.85
C ILE A 638 -0.46 -21.68 23.88
N HIS A 639 -1.20 -20.58 23.75
CA HIS A 639 -1.20 -19.48 24.71
C HIS A 639 -1.63 -19.95 26.11
N GLN A 640 -2.67 -20.79 26.21
CA GLN A 640 -3.15 -21.30 27.49
C GLN A 640 -2.13 -22.24 28.16
N LEU A 641 -1.43 -23.08 27.38
CA LEU A 641 -0.30 -23.86 27.89
C LEU A 641 0.85 -22.96 28.37
N ASP A 642 1.20 -21.93 27.59
CA ASP A 642 2.20 -20.94 27.93
C ASP A 642 1.84 -20.19 29.22
N SER A 643 0.55 -19.93 29.47
CA SER A 643 0.06 -19.34 30.72
C SER A 643 0.16 -20.27 31.95
N GLY A 644 0.55 -21.54 31.75
CA GLY A 644 0.77 -22.53 32.80
C GLY A 644 -0.39 -23.48 33.06
N LYS A 645 -1.40 -23.55 32.17
CA LYS A 645 -2.48 -24.55 32.28
C LYS A 645 -1.99 -25.94 31.85
N ASP A 646 -2.61 -26.99 32.41
CA ASP A 646 -2.45 -28.34 31.89
C ASP A 646 -3.25 -28.55 30.59
N ASP A 647 -2.99 -29.66 29.90
CA ASP A 647 -3.61 -29.97 28.61
C ASP A 647 -5.14 -29.90 28.61
N TYR A 648 -5.80 -30.38 29.67
CA TYR A 648 -7.26 -30.36 29.70
C TYR A 648 -7.79 -28.97 30.00
N ALA A 649 -7.18 -28.26 30.95
CA ALA A 649 -7.57 -26.90 31.28
C ALA A 649 -7.35 -25.93 30.11
N ALA A 650 -6.29 -26.11 29.33
CA ALA A 650 -6.02 -25.32 28.12
C ALA A 650 -7.06 -25.60 27.02
N LYS A 651 -7.40 -26.86 26.78
CA LYS A 651 -8.47 -27.26 25.84
C LYS A 651 -9.83 -26.66 26.20
N HIS A 652 -10.19 -26.78 27.48
CA HIS A 652 -11.47 -26.29 27.98
C HIS A 652 -11.57 -24.77 27.85
N ALA A 653 -10.50 -24.05 28.22
CA ALA A 653 -10.43 -22.60 28.06
C ALA A 653 -10.52 -22.15 26.59
N THR A 654 -9.85 -22.87 25.68
CA THR A 654 -9.95 -22.58 24.23
C THR A 654 -11.39 -22.75 23.74
N TRP A 655 -12.07 -23.81 24.16
CA TRP A 655 -13.48 -24.03 23.83
C TRP A 655 -14.38 -22.90 24.35
N GLU A 656 -14.15 -22.40 25.57
CA GLU A 656 -14.88 -21.25 26.12
C GLU A 656 -14.66 -19.99 25.27
N LYS A 657 -13.42 -19.75 24.83
CA LYS A 657 -13.03 -18.59 24.01
C LYS A 657 -13.70 -18.52 22.64
N ARG A 658 -14.00 -19.66 22.01
CA ARG A 658 -14.75 -19.70 20.74
C ARG A 658 -16.05 -18.90 20.81
N GLY A 659 -16.76 -18.97 21.93
CA GLY A 659 -18.00 -18.21 22.12
C GLY A 659 -17.76 -16.71 22.13
N GLU A 660 -16.73 -16.27 22.84
CA GLU A 660 -16.35 -14.85 22.93
C GLU A 660 -15.95 -14.29 21.55
N TRP A 661 -15.16 -15.04 20.78
CA TRP A 661 -14.72 -14.62 19.45
C TRP A 661 -15.88 -14.53 18.46
N TYR A 662 -16.76 -15.54 18.46
CA TYR A 662 -17.95 -15.53 17.60
C TYR A 662 -18.86 -14.34 17.93
N ASP A 663 -19.10 -14.08 19.21
CA ASP A 663 -19.94 -12.97 19.64
C ASP A 663 -19.27 -11.61 19.35
N ALA A 664 -17.94 -11.54 19.32
CA ALA A 664 -17.17 -10.36 18.92
C ALA A 664 -17.13 -10.13 17.39
N ALA A 665 -17.34 -11.17 16.58
CA ALA A 665 -17.21 -11.14 15.12
C ALA A 665 -18.04 -10.02 14.46
N HIS A 666 -19.24 -9.75 14.97
CA HIS A 666 -20.13 -8.70 14.43
C HIS A 666 -19.52 -7.30 14.40
N LYS A 667 -18.50 -7.01 15.24
CA LYS A 667 -17.80 -5.72 15.24
C LYS A 667 -16.94 -5.51 13.98
N TYR A 668 -16.63 -6.60 13.27
CA TYR A 668 -15.71 -6.63 12.14
C TYR A 668 -16.40 -6.89 10.80
N ALA A 669 -17.74 -6.94 10.79
CA ALA A 669 -18.54 -7.22 9.59
C ALA A 669 -18.33 -6.22 8.43
N SER A 670 -17.62 -5.10 8.64
CA SER A 670 -17.28 -4.15 7.56
C SER A 670 -15.99 -4.48 6.80
N LEU A 671 -15.24 -5.51 7.22
CA LEU A 671 -13.95 -5.84 6.60
C LEU A 671 -14.12 -6.45 5.19
N ILE A 672 -15.15 -7.28 4.95
CA ILE A 672 -15.37 -7.94 3.65
C ILE A 672 -16.82 -7.75 3.17
N PRO A 673 -17.16 -6.59 2.56
CA PRO A 673 -18.54 -6.23 2.25
C PRO A 673 -19.28 -7.14 1.23
N LYS A 674 -18.56 -8.02 0.52
CA LYS A 674 -19.09 -8.77 -0.63
C LYS A 674 -20.19 -9.78 -0.23
N VAL A 675 -20.19 -10.26 1.01
CA VAL A 675 -21.08 -11.35 1.47
C VAL A 675 -21.93 -10.99 2.69
N ASP A 676 -21.97 -9.70 3.08
CA ASP A 676 -22.73 -9.17 4.22
C ASP A 676 -24.20 -9.64 4.26
N ASP A 677 -24.87 -9.65 3.10
CA ASP A 677 -26.26 -10.08 3.00
C ASP A 677 -26.44 -11.57 3.33
N ALA A 678 -25.45 -12.40 2.96
CA ALA A 678 -25.47 -13.84 3.26
C ALA A 678 -25.12 -14.11 4.72
N VAL A 679 -24.18 -13.36 5.30
CA VAL A 679 -23.88 -13.42 6.74
C VAL A 679 -25.11 -12.97 7.55
N ALA A 680 -25.71 -11.84 7.19
CA ALA A 680 -26.92 -11.33 7.83
C ALA A 680 -28.14 -12.24 7.65
N ALA A 681 -28.16 -13.08 6.61
CA ALA A 681 -29.15 -14.12 6.44
C ALA A 681 -28.97 -15.26 7.46
N TYR A 682 -27.73 -15.66 7.75
CA TYR A 682 -27.42 -16.62 8.81
C TYR A 682 -27.81 -16.11 10.20
N ASP A 683 -27.48 -14.86 10.52
CA ASP A 683 -27.76 -14.25 11.83
C ASP A 683 -29.26 -14.18 12.17
N LYS A 684 -30.15 -14.28 11.17
CA LYS A 684 -31.60 -14.27 11.34
C LYS A 684 -32.19 -15.67 11.60
N ILE A 685 -31.40 -16.73 11.47
CA ILE A 685 -31.88 -18.10 11.64
C ILE A 685 -31.97 -18.43 13.13
N PRO A 686 -33.12 -18.90 13.65
CA PRO A 686 -33.25 -19.25 15.05
C PRO A 686 -32.25 -20.33 15.49
N GLY A 687 -31.61 -20.12 16.63
CA GLY A 687 -30.64 -21.05 17.19
C GLY A 687 -29.20 -20.87 16.70
N ASP A 688 -28.96 -19.89 15.81
CA ASP A 688 -27.64 -19.51 15.29
C ASP A 688 -26.79 -20.71 14.83
N PRO A 689 -27.12 -21.29 13.65
CA PRO A 689 -26.44 -22.47 13.13
C PRO A 689 -24.92 -22.32 13.06
N LEU A 690 -24.44 -21.14 12.67
CA LEU A 690 -23.02 -20.89 12.51
C LEU A 690 -22.33 -20.81 13.86
N ARG A 691 -22.93 -20.16 14.87
CA ARG A 691 -22.39 -20.19 16.23
C ARG A 691 -22.33 -21.61 16.78
N LYS A 692 -23.38 -22.42 16.58
CA LYS A 692 -23.40 -23.80 17.03
C LYS A 692 -22.31 -24.64 16.37
N LEU A 693 -22.12 -24.47 15.06
CA LEU A 693 -21.06 -25.15 14.30
C LEU A 693 -19.67 -24.70 14.77
N PHE A 694 -19.45 -23.40 14.94
CA PHE A 694 -18.19 -22.83 15.39
C PHE A 694 -17.80 -23.31 16.80
N MET A 695 -18.76 -23.33 17.73
CA MET A 695 -18.54 -23.78 19.11
C MET A 695 -18.11 -25.25 19.20
N GLY A 696 -18.80 -26.14 18.48
CA GLY A 696 -18.60 -27.60 18.60
C GLY A 696 -18.98 -28.17 19.98
N GLU A 697 -18.63 -29.43 20.22
CA GLU A 697 -18.85 -30.11 21.49
C GLU A 697 -17.80 -29.72 22.55
N GLU A 698 -18.20 -29.72 23.82
CA GLU A 698 -17.29 -29.45 24.95
C GLU A 698 -16.23 -30.58 25.07
N PRO A 699 -14.95 -30.25 25.27
CA PRO A 699 -13.89 -31.24 25.37
C PRO A 699 -14.07 -32.15 26.60
N SER A 700 -13.86 -33.45 26.41
CA SER A 700 -13.89 -34.44 27.49
C SER A 700 -12.49 -34.73 28.08
N PRO A 701 -12.36 -34.97 29.40
CA PRO A 701 -11.09 -35.35 30.01
C PRO A 701 -10.50 -36.64 29.41
N GLY A 702 -9.16 -36.69 29.29
CA GLY A 702 -8.43 -37.89 28.84
C GLY A 702 -8.33 -38.07 27.32
N THR A 703 -8.69 -37.06 26.53
CA THR A 703 -8.48 -37.02 25.08
C THR A 703 -7.00 -36.77 24.74
N LEU A 704 -6.44 -37.60 23.86
CA LEU A 704 -5.01 -37.55 23.48
C LEU A 704 -4.70 -36.46 22.46
N THR A 705 -5.66 -36.06 21.62
CA THR A 705 -5.46 -35.00 20.62
C THR A 705 -5.54 -33.62 21.27
N PRO A 706 -4.74 -32.63 20.83
CA PRO A 706 -4.79 -31.25 21.34
C PRO A 706 -6.17 -30.62 21.22
N MET A 707 -6.94 -30.97 20.18
CA MET A 707 -8.31 -30.50 19.96
C MET A 707 -9.28 -31.65 19.68
N VAL A 708 -10.58 -31.37 19.80
CA VAL A 708 -11.66 -32.30 19.42
C VAL A 708 -11.65 -32.48 17.90
N LEU A 709 -11.70 -33.74 17.44
CA LEU A 709 -11.84 -34.07 16.02
C LEU A 709 -13.30 -33.92 15.61
N HIS A 710 -13.51 -33.33 14.43
CA HIS A 710 -14.84 -33.01 13.93
C HIS A 710 -15.32 -34.05 12.91
N ASN A 711 -16.63 -34.28 12.86
CA ASN A 711 -17.26 -35.16 11.88
C ASN A 711 -17.49 -34.42 10.56
N VAL A 712 -17.23 -35.09 9.43
CA VAL A 712 -17.45 -34.58 8.07
C VAL A 712 -18.87 -34.05 7.81
N ASP A 713 -19.87 -34.57 8.53
CA ASP A 713 -21.27 -34.16 8.35
C ASP A 713 -21.67 -32.93 9.17
N GLU A 714 -20.80 -32.38 10.04
CA GLU A 714 -21.13 -31.23 10.91
C GLU A 714 -21.61 -29.98 10.14
N PRO A 715 -20.98 -29.58 9.03
CA PRO A 715 -21.43 -28.44 8.23
C PRO A 715 -22.82 -28.59 7.62
N VAL A 716 -23.25 -29.83 7.33
CA VAL A 716 -24.45 -30.13 6.52
C VAL A 716 -25.69 -29.45 7.08
N ARG A 717 -25.85 -29.47 8.41
CA ARG A 717 -27.01 -28.87 9.06
C ARG A 717 -27.04 -27.35 8.90
N ALA A 718 -25.92 -26.67 9.16
CA ALA A 718 -25.87 -25.21 9.07
C ALA A 718 -26.17 -24.73 7.63
N VAL A 719 -25.63 -25.42 6.62
CA VAL A 719 -25.91 -25.11 5.20
C VAL A 719 -27.36 -25.43 4.84
N ALA A 720 -27.92 -26.54 5.33
CA ALA A 720 -29.34 -26.86 5.11
C ALA A 720 -30.27 -25.81 5.74
N GLU A 721 -29.97 -25.37 6.96
CA GLU A 721 -30.73 -24.34 7.67
C GLU A 721 -30.71 -23.01 6.91
N TYR A 722 -29.56 -22.62 6.36
CA TYR A 722 -29.46 -21.47 5.46
C TYR A 722 -30.36 -21.61 4.23
N LEU A 723 -30.24 -22.71 3.48
CA LEU A 723 -31.02 -22.92 2.26
C LEU A 723 -32.52 -22.93 2.54
N VAL A 724 -32.96 -23.54 3.64
CA VAL A 724 -34.37 -23.54 4.07
C VAL A 724 -34.84 -22.12 4.39
N ALA A 725 -34.08 -21.36 5.18
CA ALA A 725 -34.40 -19.97 5.52
C ALA A 725 -34.47 -19.06 4.28
N GLN A 726 -33.60 -19.33 3.30
CA GLN A 726 -33.56 -18.64 2.01
C GLN A 726 -34.58 -19.17 0.99
N LYS A 727 -35.36 -20.20 1.34
CA LYS A 727 -36.35 -20.87 0.46
C LYS A 727 -35.73 -21.39 -0.84
N ALA A 728 -34.48 -21.84 -0.77
CA ALA A 728 -33.73 -22.41 -1.88
C ALA A 728 -33.87 -23.93 -1.91
N GLY A 729 -33.70 -24.57 -3.08
CA GLY A 729 -33.78 -26.02 -3.22
C GLY A 729 -35.18 -26.62 -3.13
N ASP A 730 -35.27 -27.96 -3.11
CA ASP A 730 -36.55 -28.69 -3.06
C ASP A 730 -36.95 -28.98 -1.61
N LEU A 731 -37.68 -28.03 -1.00
CA LEU A 731 -38.23 -28.16 0.36
C LEU A 731 -39.15 -29.38 0.53
N GLY A 732 -39.65 -29.98 -0.54
CA GLY A 732 -40.44 -31.22 -0.50
C GLY A 732 -39.69 -32.39 0.14
N ILE A 733 -38.36 -32.42 0.04
CA ILE A 733 -37.51 -33.42 0.71
C ILE A 733 -37.62 -33.32 2.23
N LEU A 734 -37.80 -32.10 2.74
CA LEU A 734 -37.85 -31.79 4.17
C LEU A 734 -39.27 -31.49 4.66
N ALA A 735 -40.32 -31.87 3.91
CA ALA A 735 -41.70 -31.44 4.18
C ALA A 735 -42.21 -31.72 5.61
N GLN A 736 -41.75 -32.81 6.24
CA GLN A 736 -42.12 -33.15 7.64
C GLN A 736 -41.20 -32.53 8.70
N TYR A 737 -40.14 -31.85 8.27
CA TYR A 737 -39.09 -31.26 9.11
C TYR A 737 -38.94 -29.75 8.91
N VAL A 738 -39.84 -29.12 8.16
CA VAL A 738 -39.97 -27.65 8.10
C VAL A 738 -41.18 -27.25 8.94
N GLY A 739 -40.95 -26.46 9.98
CA GLY A 739 -41.98 -25.98 10.89
C GLY A 739 -42.95 -25.00 10.24
N PRO A 740 -44.09 -24.69 10.90
CA PRO A 740 -45.07 -23.71 10.41
C PRO A 740 -44.50 -22.29 10.26
N ASP A 741 -43.41 -21.99 10.98
CA ASP A 741 -42.63 -20.76 10.91
C ASP A 741 -41.64 -20.73 9.74
N GLY A 742 -41.52 -21.84 9.00
CA GLY A 742 -40.62 -21.99 7.86
C GLY A 742 -39.19 -22.41 8.23
N ASN A 743 -38.93 -22.73 9.50
CA ASN A 743 -37.59 -23.11 9.97
C ASN A 743 -37.40 -24.63 10.00
N LEU A 744 -36.15 -25.09 9.90
CA LEU A 744 -35.82 -26.50 10.04
C LEU A 744 -36.01 -26.97 11.49
N LEU A 745 -36.66 -28.12 11.69
CA LEU A 745 -36.82 -28.72 13.00
C LEU A 745 -35.51 -29.39 13.48
N PRO A 746 -35.19 -29.33 14.78
CA PRO A 746 -33.93 -29.83 15.32
C PRO A 746 -33.76 -31.36 15.16
N ASN A 747 -34.86 -32.10 15.05
CA ASN A 747 -34.87 -33.55 14.90
C ASN A 747 -34.77 -34.05 13.46
N ALA A 748 -34.52 -33.17 12.48
CA ALA A 748 -34.31 -33.57 11.08
C ALA A 748 -33.09 -34.52 10.96
N PRO A 749 -33.23 -35.71 10.35
CA PRO A 749 -32.12 -36.65 10.20
C PRO A 749 -31.02 -36.13 9.28
N ASN A 750 -29.74 -36.24 9.68
CA ASN A 750 -28.61 -35.76 8.87
C ASN A 750 -28.57 -36.34 7.46
N GLY A 751 -28.91 -37.62 7.26
CA GLY A 751 -28.97 -38.23 5.93
C GLY A 751 -30.00 -37.57 4.99
N LEU A 752 -31.11 -37.05 5.52
CA LEU A 752 -32.08 -36.28 4.73
C LEU A 752 -31.59 -34.86 4.46
N LEU A 753 -30.90 -34.24 5.41
CA LEU A 753 -30.26 -32.93 5.20
C LEU A 753 -29.19 -33.00 4.11
N ALA A 754 -28.35 -34.03 4.15
CA ALA A 754 -27.34 -34.28 3.13
C ALA A 754 -27.98 -34.49 1.74
N ALA A 755 -29.05 -35.27 1.64
CA ALA A 755 -29.78 -35.47 0.39
C ALA A 755 -30.42 -34.17 -0.14
N TYR A 756 -30.95 -33.34 0.75
CA TYR A 756 -31.51 -32.04 0.41
C TYR A 756 -30.43 -31.06 -0.11
N VAL A 757 -29.33 -30.91 0.62
CA VAL A 757 -28.21 -30.04 0.22
C VAL A 757 -27.59 -30.54 -1.09
N SER A 758 -27.39 -31.85 -1.23
CA SER A 758 -26.87 -32.44 -2.47
C SER A 758 -27.77 -32.13 -3.67
N LYS A 759 -29.10 -32.24 -3.52
CA LYS A 759 -30.03 -31.86 -4.60
C LYS A 759 -29.99 -30.36 -4.90
N ALA A 760 -29.90 -29.50 -3.88
CA ALA A 760 -29.77 -28.06 -4.06
C ALA A 760 -28.47 -27.70 -4.81
N ALA A 761 -27.40 -28.44 -4.56
CA ALA A 761 -26.12 -28.36 -5.27
C ALA A 761 -26.10 -29.13 -6.60
N ASN A 762 -27.26 -29.45 -7.20
CA ASN A 762 -27.38 -30.18 -8.47
C ASN A 762 -26.69 -31.55 -8.49
N TYR A 763 -26.63 -32.23 -7.34
CA TYR A 763 -25.93 -33.51 -7.13
C TYR A 763 -24.42 -33.43 -7.39
N ASN A 764 -23.84 -32.23 -7.38
CA ASN A 764 -22.39 -32.08 -7.32
C ASN A 764 -21.85 -32.65 -6.01
N ASP A 765 -20.59 -33.06 -6.05
CA ASP A 765 -19.89 -33.50 -4.85
C ASP A 765 -19.83 -32.37 -3.83
N LEU A 766 -20.09 -32.70 -2.56
CA LEU A 766 -20.08 -31.72 -1.48
C LEU A 766 -18.74 -31.86 -0.75
N PRO A 767 -17.82 -30.90 -0.89
CA PRO A 767 -16.44 -31.03 -0.43
C PRO A 767 -16.27 -30.86 1.09
N TRP A 768 -17.19 -31.40 1.91
CA TRP A 768 -17.14 -31.30 3.37
C TRP A 768 -15.83 -31.83 3.97
N ILE A 769 -15.27 -32.87 3.34
CA ILE A 769 -14.00 -33.47 3.75
C ILE A 769 -12.84 -32.47 3.67
N ASN A 770 -12.91 -31.45 2.81
CA ASN A 770 -11.89 -30.42 2.73
C ASN A 770 -11.80 -29.62 4.03
N TRP A 771 -12.95 -29.31 4.64
CA TRP A 771 -13.00 -28.60 5.92
C TRP A 771 -12.39 -29.47 7.03
N THR A 772 -12.86 -30.71 7.19
CA THR A 772 -12.38 -31.60 8.27
C THR A 772 -10.89 -31.89 8.11
N HIS A 773 -10.43 -32.18 6.89
CA HIS A 773 -9.02 -32.44 6.64
C HIS A 773 -8.16 -31.22 6.94
N ALA A 774 -8.57 -30.02 6.50
CA ALA A 774 -7.82 -28.79 6.76
C ALA A 774 -7.74 -28.47 8.26
N TYR A 775 -8.85 -28.64 8.99
CA TYR A 775 -8.88 -28.48 10.44
C TYR A 775 -7.93 -29.48 11.12
N GLU A 776 -8.01 -30.77 10.76
CA GLU A 776 -7.12 -31.81 11.30
C GLU A 776 -5.64 -31.52 11.05
N GLN A 777 -5.28 -31.01 9.86
CA GLN A 777 -3.91 -30.61 9.56
C GLN A 777 -3.47 -29.37 10.35
N ALA A 778 -4.38 -28.43 10.61
CA ALA A 778 -4.08 -27.23 11.39
C ALA A 778 -3.86 -27.54 12.88
N ILE A 779 -4.58 -28.53 13.43
CA ILE A 779 -4.43 -28.98 14.82
C ILE A 779 -3.36 -30.07 15.01
N TYR A 780 -2.71 -30.51 13.93
CA TYR A 780 -1.71 -31.56 13.99
C TYR A 780 -0.43 -31.10 14.68
N VAL A 781 0.01 -31.82 15.69
CA VAL A 781 1.23 -31.51 16.45
C VAL A 781 2.22 -32.64 16.26
N SER A 782 3.43 -32.30 15.83
CA SER A 782 4.53 -33.25 15.66
C SER A 782 5.20 -33.58 16.99
N ASP A 783 5.82 -34.77 17.07
CA ASP A 783 6.55 -35.18 18.28
C ASP A 783 7.64 -34.16 18.65
N GLY A 784 7.59 -33.66 19.89
CA GLY A 784 8.55 -32.68 20.43
C GLY A 784 8.31 -31.23 20.00
N GLU A 785 7.23 -30.95 19.26
CA GLU A 785 6.90 -29.60 18.83
C GLU A 785 6.66 -28.66 20.01
N PHE A 786 5.99 -29.13 21.06
CA PHE A 786 5.69 -28.32 22.25
C PHE A 786 6.72 -28.44 23.37
N ASP A 787 7.78 -29.24 23.20
CA ASP A 787 8.84 -29.40 24.21
C ASP A 787 9.60 -28.08 24.50
N LYS A 788 9.43 -27.08 23.64
CA LYS A 788 10.06 -25.76 23.75
C LYS A 788 9.17 -24.70 24.40
N ILE A 789 7.87 -24.93 24.53
CA ILE A 789 6.96 -24.04 25.26
C ILE A 789 7.19 -24.29 26.74
N LYS A 790 7.78 -23.34 27.46
CA LYS A 790 8.09 -23.49 28.88
C LYS A 790 7.04 -22.74 29.69
N PRO A 791 6.23 -23.42 30.52
CA PRO A 791 5.36 -22.71 31.43
C PRO A 791 6.20 -21.83 32.38
N PRO A 792 5.72 -20.64 32.75
CA PRO A 792 6.47 -19.71 33.58
C PRO A 792 6.86 -20.37 34.91
N GLU A 793 8.10 -20.13 35.37
CA GLU A 793 8.50 -20.59 36.71
C GLU A 793 7.52 -20.02 37.76
N PRO A 794 7.02 -20.83 38.71
CA PRO A 794 6.10 -20.35 39.71
C PRO A 794 6.74 -19.19 40.47
N LYS A 795 6.11 -18.00 40.38
CA LYS A 795 6.56 -16.79 41.10
C LYS A 795 6.65 -17.13 42.59
N LYS A 796 7.87 -17.13 43.13
CA LYS A 796 8.16 -17.41 44.55
C LYS A 796 7.79 -16.25 45.45
#